data_AF-A0A6J1PSL3-F1
#
_entry.id   AF-A0A6J1PSL3-F1
#
_cell.length_a   1.000
_cell.length_b   1.000
_cell.length_c   1.000
_cell.angle_alpha   90.00
_cell.angle_beta   90.00
_cell.angle_gamma   90.00
#
_symmetry.space_group_name_H-M   'P 1'
#
loop_
_entity.id
_entity.type
_entity.pdbx_description
1 polymer ?
#
loop_
_entity_poly.entity_id
_entity_poly.type
_entity_poly.pdbx_seq_one_letter_code
_entity_poly.pdbx_strand_id
1 'polypeptide(L)'
;MRKSIKMKKRLLWCGFAFAVVLLILMISTESNIIQRIPFLDVTTVNDIRCYDEVSTTKGVHDFDLETSVDKPTPGRNIFFHETSCFGEEGLILNARQACAVESAARMNPSMTVYLLFVSKSEFSNSTREIVRHLFNYPNVRIRHIDPQRYVKDTPLDAWYTSGVLRKSHWPVSHMSDMLRYLTLWKYGGIYLDLDVVVTSSLENLTNFAGAEDWDDVAAGVMGFDMSKLGRRVADACVRDLKKNFRGDVWGNNGPGVITRTLQKLCATVYARDMTTNRCHGFTVYPPSVFYPIHYKKWKKYFETKDSNATLKTLNKAKAIHVWNKLSKAEKVRVKSNVPYAVIARNYCPYVFNNCDKQMLIPSRCIFFHETSCSSPNLTPQQACAVESAARNNRNLNVFLLFLATGQFSERSKRIVDILQTYDNVYIRRIRLSTYIINTPIEDWFWANIRRLWENYDWLRNDFHDYLRMLTLWRSGGVSLNLNSIVLTPLDELTTFVGVQDNRDMGVGVFGVDTSTNFGRSFADACMEVIKDINEDSYLRYNITRVVTEAVWKLCYQRNVNRLSQDKECRRFTIYPPEKFYPASSDMQKVRPNETRTAEMLKLRMPIGKNAMTIHYSNNPIDYNRDVDADNTAAYKMAARQHCPKIYDTRIGQLSTLDAAMAQRIFKGHNDHYNGITIDSVEEACDNKIFAQRLKDSLEQWTRDKKRTIWFRVHIPHTEWVPILTGHGFIFHHAKEEYVMLYRWLPTDEECNVPKYAHTFLGVGAFVFNKDTGEILVIKERYASTKASWKLPGGYVEPGENIETAAKREVLEETGIQADFKCLISFRHGHDYSFGCSDIYMIAYLTPQNFEIDKCKREISECKWMKLSEFMQHPEVHANNKTLATKTIDFLRHQMGMVVNYGIHPLTKKQICVYSVENTDIGDTSVE
;
A
#
# COMPACT_ATOMS: atom_id res chain seq x y z
N MET A 1 9.17 -45.11 -79.11
CA MET A 1 10.44 -44.49 -78.61
C MET A 1 10.38 -42.99 -78.25
N ARG A 2 9.30 -42.22 -78.49
CA ARG A 2 9.23 -40.79 -78.07
C ARG A 2 8.79 -40.51 -76.61
N LYS A 3 8.27 -41.51 -75.88
CA LYS A 3 7.85 -41.35 -74.46
C LYS A 3 8.99 -41.47 -73.43
N SER A 4 10.07 -42.19 -73.75
CA SER A 4 11.19 -42.43 -72.82
C SER A 4 12.19 -41.24 -72.73
N ILE A 5 12.33 -40.46 -73.80
CA ILE A 5 13.24 -39.29 -73.85
C ILE A 5 12.66 -38.06 -73.14
N LYS A 6 11.32 -37.91 -73.11
CA LYS A 6 10.64 -36.85 -72.31
C LYS A 6 10.75 -37.09 -70.80
N MET A 7 10.87 -38.35 -70.37
CA MET A 7 10.96 -38.72 -68.95
C MET A 7 12.37 -38.44 -68.38
N LYS A 8 13.43 -38.65 -69.17
CA LYS A 8 14.81 -38.31 -68.79
C LYS A 8 15.06 -36.80 -68.70
N LYS A 9 14.42 -35.97 -69.55
CA LYS A 9 14.46 -34.50 -69.40
C LYS A 9 13.67 -33.99 -68.19
N ARG A 10 12.59 -34.66 -67.78
CA ARG A 10 11.86 -34.32 -66.54
C ARG A 10 12.64 -34.72 -65.28
N LEU A 11 13.34 -35.85 -65.26
CA LEU A 11 14.21 -36.21 -64.12
C LEU A 11 15.40 -35.25 -63.98
N LEU A 12 16.00 -34.79 -65.08
CA LEU A 12 17.06 -33.77 -65.01
C LEU A 12 16.54 -32.41 -64.52
N TRP A 13 15.33 -32.00 -64.91
CA TRP A 13 14.70 -30.78 -64.41
C TRP A 13 14.24 -30.88 -62.95
N CYS A 14 13.75 -32.05 -62.51
CA CYS A 14 13.47 -32.29 -61.10
C CYS A 14 14.75 -32.34 -60.27
N GLY A 15 15.84 -32.93 -60.79
CA GLY A 15 17.16 -32.91 -60.15
C GLY A 15 17.76 -31.50 -60.06
N PHE A 16 17.61 -30.68 -61.11
CA PHE A 16 18.06 -29.28 -61.10
C PHE A 16 17.20 -28.41 -60.18
N ALA A 17 15.88 -28.59 -60.16
CA ALA A 17 15.00 -27.90 -59.22
C ALA A 17 15.27 -28.33 -57.76
N PHE A 18 15.56 -29.61 -57.52
CA PHE A 18 15.94 -30.10 -56.18
C PHE A 18 17.32 -29.60 -55.75
N ALA A 19 18.27 -29.49 -56.69
CA ALA A 19 19.59 -28.89 -56.44
C ALA A 19 19.50 -27.38 -56.19
N VAL A 20 18.62 -26.65 -56.88
CA VAL A 20 18.37 -25.23 -56.63
C VAL A 20 17.64 -25.02 -55.30
N VAL A 21 16.70 -25.89 -54.92
CA VAL A 21 16.07 -25.86 -53.60
C VAL A 21 17.07 -26.20 -52.50
N LEU A 22 17.97 -27.17 -52.72
CA LEU A 22 19.09 -27.45 -51.79
C LEU A 22 20.10 -26.31 -51.73
N LEU A 23 20.37 -25.61 -52.84
CA LEU A 23 21.23 -24.43 -52.87
C LEU A 23 20.56 -23.25 -52.14
N ILE A 24 19.25 -23.07 -52.27
CA ILE A 24 18.46 -22.08 -51.53
C ILE A 24 18.39 -22.45 -50.04
N LEU A 25 18.29 -23.75 -49.70
CA LEU A 25 18.32 -24.24 -48.32
C LEU A 25 19.74 -24.21 -47.70
N MET A 26 20.80 -24.34 -48.49
CA MET A 26 22.19 -24.24 -48.03
C MET A 26 22.68 -22.79 -47.93
N ILE A 27 22.26 -21.92 -48.85
CA ILE A 27 22.45 -20.46 -48.72
C ILE A 27 21.52 -19.90 -47.61
N SER A 28 20.51 -20.67 -47.19
CA SER A 28 19.69 -20.47 -45.98
C SER A 28 20.39 -20.95 -44.69
N THR A 29 21.72 -21.03 -44.63
CA THR A 29 22.44 -21.28 -43.35
C THR A 29 22.90 -20.03 -42.60
N GLU A 30 22.43 -18.84 -42.97
CA GLU A 30 22.30 -17.74 -42.02
C GLU A 30 20.90 -17.13 -42.09
N SER A 31 20.14 -17.39 -41.03
CA SER A 31 18.72 -17.09 -40.85
C SER A 31 18.35 -15.62 -41.09
N ASN A 32 17.58 -15.32 -42.15
CA ASN A 32 16.66 -14.16 -42.23
C ASN A 32 15.79 -14.07 -43.53
N ILE A 33 15.31 -15.18 -44.11
CA ILE A 33 14.44 -15.11 -45.32
C ILE A 33 13.20 -16.03 -45.21
N ILE A 34 12.42 -15.88 -44.12
CA ILE A 34 11.00 -16.31 -44.10
C ILE A 34 10.14 -15.15 -43.57
N GLN A 35 10.37 -13.95 -44.10
CA GLN A 35 9.48 -12.79 -43.91
C GLN A 35 9.07 -12.09 -45.21
N ARG A 36 9.28 -12.71 -46.38
CA ARG A 36 8.80 -12.17 -47.66
C ARG A 36 8.24 -13.26 -48.57
N ILE A 37 6.97 -13.60 -48.37
CA ILE A 37 6.08 -14.00 -49.47
C ILE A 37 5.03 -12.88 -49.58
N PRO A 38 5.19 -11.95 -50.54
CA PRO A 38 4.35 -10.76 -50.67
C PRO A 38 3.17 -11.02 -51.61
N PHE A 39 2.19 -11.81 -51.17
CA PHE A 39 0.90 -11.89 -51.90
C PHE A 39 -0.36 -11.99 -51.03
N LEU A 40 -0.25 -11.99 -49.70
CA LEU A 40 -1.39 -11.90 -48.78
C LEU A 40 -0.90 -11.23 -47.49
N ASP A 41 -1.03 -9.91 -47.42
CA ASP A 41 -1.28 -9.07 -46.23
C ASP A 41 -0.75 -7.64 -46.48
N VAL A 42 -1.46 -6.93 -47.36
CA VAL A 42 -1.25 -5.50 -47.62
C VAL A 42 -2.56 -4.82 -47.27
N THR A 43 -2.69 -4.30 -46.04
CA THR A 43 -3.50 -3.09 -45.75
C THR A 43 -3.40 -2.49 -44.34
N THR A 44 -2.75 -3.07 -43.31
CA THR A 44 -2.98 -2.60 -41.92
C THR A 44 -1.82 -1.92 -41.16
N VAL A 45 -0.56 -1.89 -41.65
CA VAL A 45 0.58 -1.57 -40.76
C VAL A 45 1.01 -0.08 -40.68
N ASN A 46 0.55 0.81 -41.57
CA ASN A 46 1.00 2.22 -41.61
C ASN A 46 -0.13 3.24 -41.50
N ASP A 47 -1.30 2.82 -41.03
CA ASP A 47 -2.47 3.65 -40.98
C ASP A 47 -2.51 4.50 -39.70
N ILE A 48 -2.45 5.83 -39.86
CA ILE A 48 -2.61 6.80 -38.78
C ILE A 48 -3.95 7.55 -38.85
N ARG A 49 -4.96 6.98 -39.54
CA ARG A 49 -6.31 7.55 -39.61
C ARG A 49 -6.93 7.82 -38.23
N CYS A 50 -6.56 7.02 -37.22
CA CYS A 50 -7.07 7.21 -35.86
C CYS A 50 -6.64 8.53 -35.20
N TYR A 51 -5.64 9.24 -35.75
CA TYR A 51 -5.21 10.53 -35.21
C TYR A 51 -6.19 11.67 -35.54
N ASP A 52 -7.06 11.44 -36.53
CA ASP A 52 -8.07 12.39 -36.99
C ASP A 52 -9.49 12.03 -36.48
N GLU A 53 -9.62 10.92 -35.74
CA GLU A 53 -10.92 10.44 -35.27
C GLU A 53 -11.44 11.35 -34.14
N VAL A 54 -12.70 11.78 -34.27
CA VAL A 54 -13.34 12.66 -33.29
C VAL A 54 -13.73 11.87 -32.04
N SER A 55 -13.50 12.50 -30.89
CA SER A 55 -13.86 12.00 -29.56
C SER A 55 -15.25 11.38 -29.46
N THR A 56 -15.30 10.08 -29.17
CA THR A 56 -16.52 9.43 -28.65
C THR A 56 -16.56 9.54 -27.12
N THR A 57 -17.77 9.60 -26.54
CA THR A 57 -18.01 9.82 -25.09
C THR A 57 -17.60 8.67 -24.16
N LYS A 58 -17.00 7.59 -24.69
CA LYS A 58 -16.67 6.35 -23.94
C LYS A 58 -15.18 5.98 -23.91
N GLY A 59 -14.27 6.84 -24.36
CA GLY A 59 -12.81 6.57 -24.42
C GLY A 59 -12.00 7.01 -23.20
N VAL A 60 -10.67 6.87 -23.28
CA VAL A 60 -9.72 7.43 -22.30
C VAL A 60 -9.91 8.94 -22.17
N HIS A 61 -9.92 9.46 -20.94
CA HIS A 61 -10.05 10.89 -20.68
C HIS A 61 -8.97 11.71 -21.40
N ASP A 62 -9.38 12.84 -21.96
CA ASP A 62 -8.46 13.77 -22.62
C ASP A 62 -7.49 14.37 -21.61
N PHE A 63 -6.28 14.62 -22.07
CA PHE A 63 -5.27 15.37 -21.35
C PHE A 63 -5.66 16.86 -21.32
N ASP A 64 -6.40 17.25 -20.29
CA ASP A 64 -6.94 18.59 -20.15
C ASP A 64 -6.13 19.46 -19.18
N LEU A 65 -5.47 20.49 -19.72
CA LEU A 65 -4.62 21.41 -18.96
C LEU A 65 -5.39 22.41 -18.10
N GLU A 66 -6.69 22.55 -18.30
CA GLU A 66 -7.54 23.46 -17.54
C GLU A 66 -7.94 22.87 -16.18
N THR A 67 -7.87 21.54 -16.04
CA THR A 67 -8.10 20.86 -14.76
C THR A 67 -6.82 20.85 -13.91
N SER A 68 -6.95 21.16 -12.61
CA SER A 68 -5.82 21.14 -11.67
C SER A 68 -5.20 19.74 -11.49
N VAL A 69 -5.94 18.69 -11.86
CA VAL A 69 -5.58 17.28 -11.68
C VAL A 69 -4.60 16.80 -12.76
N ASP A 70 -4.73 17.31 -13.99
CA ASP A 70 -3.94 16.83 -15.14
C ASP A 70 -2.77 17.74 -15.50
N LYS A 71 -2.72 18.97 -14.96
CA LYS A 71 -1.64 19.92 -15.19
C LYS A 71 -0.28 19.36 -14.72
N PRO A 72 0.67 19.07 -15.62
CA PRO A 72 1.97 18.54 -15.23
C PRO A 72 2.74 19.54 -14.37
N THR A 73 3.33 19.06 -13.28
CA THR A 73 4.17 19.91 -12.41
C THR A 73 5.55 20.06 -13.05
N PRO A 74 6.04 21.28 -13.35
CA PRO A 74 7.34 21.49 -13.98
C PRO A 74 8.47 20.64 -13.37
N GLY A 75 9.10 19.79 -14.19
CA GLY A 75 10.24 18.96 -13.78
C GLY A 75 9.94 17.75 -12.88
N ARG A 76 8.68 17.48 -12.53
CA ARG A 76 8.26 16.37 -11.64
C ARG A 76 7.41 15.32 -12.37
N ASN A 77 7.63 15.12 -13.66
CA ASN A 77 6.84 14.20 -14.48
C ASN A 77 7.72 13.21 -15.27
N ILE A 78 7.18 12.01 -15.47
CA ILE A 78 7.67 11.00 -16.39
C ILE A 78 6.60 10.79 -17.46
N PHE A 79 6.99 10.75 -18.73
CA PHE A 79 6.07 10.60 -19.86
C PHE A 79 6.39 9.36 -20.69
N PHE A 80 5.33 8.64 -21.06
CA PHE A 80 5.30 7.57 -22.04
C PHE A 80 4.28 7.92 -23.13
N HIS A 81 4.55 7.52 -24.37
CA HIS A 81 3.63 7.70 -25.49
C HIS A 81 3.30 6.36 -26.13
N GLU A 82 2.01 6.06 -26.29
CA GLU A 82 1.50 4.98 -27.15
C GLU A 82 0.84 5.60 -28.38
N THR A 83 1.51 5.46 -29.52
CA THR A 83 1.15 6.14 -30.77
C THR A 83 0.49 5.22 -31.78
N SER A 84 0.29 3.94 -31.48
CA SER A 84 -0.32 2.99 -32.42
C SER A 84 -1.82 3.25 -32.60
N CYS A 85 -2.33 2.93 -33.80
CA CYS A 85 -3.76 2.85 -34.08
C CYS A 85 -4.21 1.39 -33.97
N PHE A 86 -5.30 1.13 -33.25
CA PHE A 86 -5.71 -0.24 -32.87
C PHE A 86 -6.99 -0.74 -33.56
N GLY A 87 -7.66 0.11 -34.37
CA GLY A 87 -8.90 -0.27 -35.06
C GLY A 87 -10.03 -0.69 -34.11
N GLU A 88 -10.86 -1.63 -34.54
CA GLU A 88 -12.04 -2.11 -33.77
C GLU A 88 -11.68 -2.93 -32.51
N GLU A 89 -10.43 -3.38 -32.38
CA GLU A 89 -9.99 -4.19 -31.23
C GLU A 89 -9.86 -3.38 -29.92
N GLY A 90 -9.89 -2.05 -30.01
CA GLY A 90 -9.70 -1.13 -28.88
C GLY A 90 -8.22 -0.96 -28.50
N LEU A 91 -7.91 -0.05 -27.58
CA LEU A 91 -6.54 0.25 -27.19
C LEU A 91 -5.84 -0.98 -26.59
N ILE A 92 -4.63 -1.28 -27.08
CA ILE A 92 -3.83 -2.43 -26.62
C ILE A 92 -2.58 -1.93 -25.89
N LEU A 93 -2.41 -2.35 -24.64
CA LEU A 93 -1.17 -2.22 -23.87
C LEU A 93 -0.73 -3.61 -23.43
N ASN A 94 0.38 -4.10 -23.97
CA ASN A 94 0.87 -5.41 -23.59
C ASN A 94 1.60 -5.39 -22.23
N ALA A 95 1.80 -6.57 -21.67
CA ALA A 95 2.48 -6.76 -20.39
C ALA A 95 3.87 -6.11 -20.29
N ARG A 96 4.68 -6.18 -21.35
CA ARG A 96 6.02 -5.59 -21.37
C ARG A 96 5.95 -4.07 -21.33
N GLN A 97 5.00 -3.49 -22.06
CA GLN A 97 4.76 -2.05 -22.05
C GLN A 97 4.24 -1.57 -20.71
N ALA A 98 3.29 -2.28 -20.12
CA ALA A 98 2.78 -1.95 -18.80
C ALA A 98 3.83 -2.13 -17.69
N CYS A 99 4.76 -3.09 -17.84
CA CYS A 99 5.89 -3.23 -16.94
C CYS A 99 6.79 -1.98 -16.93
N ALA A 100 7.00 -1.34 -18.08
CA ALA A 100 7.73 -0.07 -18.16
C ALA A 100 7.07 1.01 -17.28
N VAL A 101 5.76 1.18 -17.43
CA VAL A 101 4.96 2.16 -16.65
C VAL A 101 4.96 1.83 -15.16
N GLU A 102 4.70 0.57 -14.79
CA GLU A 102 4.70 0.11 -13.39
C GLU A 102 6.07 0.35 -12.73
N SER A 103 7.16 -0.04 -13.40
CA SER A 103 8.51 0.12 -12.86
C SER A 103 8.87 1.59 -12.64
N ALA A 104 8.50 2.47 -13.57
CA ALA A 104 8.70 3.91 -13.43
C ALA A 104 7.90 4.49 -12.25
N ALA A 105 6.63 4.09 -12.10
CA ALA A 105 5.77 4.55 -11.00
C ALA A 105 6.29 4.13 -9.63
N ARG A 106 6.78 2.88 -9.51
CA ARG A 106 7.33 2.35 -8.26
C ARG A 106 8.66 2.98 -7.86
N MET A 107 9.55 3.19 -8.83
CA MET A 107 10.89 3.70 -8.54
C MET A 107 10.93 5.23 -8.37
N ASN A 108 9.85 5.94 -8.72
CA ASN A 108 9.75 7.40 -8.66
C ASN A 108 8.43 7.84 -8.00
N PRO A 109 8.21 7.51 -6.72
CA PRO A 109 6.93 7.77 -6.05
C PRO A 109 6.57 9.26 -5.92
N SER A 110 7.55 10.18 -6.04
CA SER A 110 7.32 11.62 -5.98
C SER A 110 7.07 12.27 -7.35
N MET A 111 7.16 11.50 -8.45
CA MET A 111 6.93 12.00 -9.80
C MET A 111 5.61 11.45 -10.36
N THR A 112 4.89 12.28 -11.10
CA THR A 112 3.69 11.85 -11.84
C THR A 112 4.09 11.14 -13.12
N VAL A 113 3.59 9.93 -13.33
CA VAL A 113 3.83 9.10 -14.51
C VAL A 113 2.63 9.19 -15.46
N TYR A 114 2.83 9.82 -16.61
CA TYR A 114 1.82 9.96 -17.66
C TYR A 114 2.05 8.90 -18.74
N LEU A 115 1.00 8.14 -19.05
CA LEU A 115 0.89 7.31 -20.24
C LEU A 115 -0.12 7.97 -21.18
N LEU A 116 0.38 8.56 -22.27
CA LEU A 116 -0.45 9.31 -23.21
C LEU A 116 -0.71 8.46 -24.47
N PHE A 117 -1.98 8.21 -24.75
CA PHE A 117 -2.45 7.54 -25.96
C PHE A 117 -2.82 8.57 -27.02
N VAL A 118 -2.46 8.28 -28.27
CA VAL A 118 -2.88 9.11 -29.41
C VAL A 118 -4.21 8.63 -30.01
N SER A 119 -4.49 7.33 -29.94
CA SER A 119 -5.77 6.79 -30.40
C SER A 119 -6.84 6.99 -29.33
N LYS A 120 -8.03 7.50 -29.72
CA LYS A 120 -9.18 7.65 -28.82
C LYS A 120 -10.16 6.49 -29.00
N SER A 121 -9.89 5.39 -28.29
CA SER A 121 -10.76 4.21 -28.26
C SER A 121 -10.94 3.68 -26.84
N GLU A 122 -11.90 2.77 -26.65
CA GLU A 122 -12.00 2.00 -25.40
C GLU A 122 -10.81 1.04 -25.27
N PHE A 123 -10.38 0.74 -24.05
CA PHE A 123 -9.39 -0.33 -23.86
C PHE A 123 -9.94 -1.67 -24.32
N SER A 124 -9.12 -2.44 -25.04
CA SER A 124 -9.38 -3.86 -25.30
C SER A 124 -9.57 -4.63 -23.98
N ASN A 125 -10.29 -5.75 -24.00
CA ASN A 125 -10.54 -6.53 -22.78
C ASN A 125 -9.24 -6.96 -22.07
N SER A 126 -8.22 -7.35 -22.82
CA SER A 126 -6.90 -7.67 -22.27
C SER A 126 -6.17 -6.45 -21.72
N THR A 127 -6.48 -5.24 -22.15
CA THR A 127 -5.82 -4.03 -21.64
C THR A 127 -6.51 -3.47 -20.41
N ARG A 128 -7.84 -3.64 -20.29
CA ARG A 128 -8.62 -3.12 -19.15
C ARG A 128 -8.06 -3.58 -17.81
N GLU A 129 -7.73 -4.87 -17.66
CA GLU A 129 -7.17 -5.38 -16.40
C GLU A 129 -5.76 -4.87 -16.13
N ILE A 130 -4.91 -4.79 -17.16
CA ILE A 130 -3.56 -4.20 -17.03
C ILE A 130 -3.67 -2.75 -16.55
N VAL A 131 -4.56 -1.98 -17.18
CA VAL A 131 -4.84 -0.58 -16.83
C VAL A 131 -5.41 -0.46 -15.42
N ARG A 132 -6.31 -1.37 -15.01
CA ARG A 132 -6.83 -1.46 -13.65
C ARG A 132 -5.72 -1.65 -12.62
N HIS A 133 -4.71 -2.46 -12.95
CA HIS A 133 -3.53 -2.62 -12.09
C HIS A 133 -2.69 -1.34 -12.01
N LEU A 134 -2.47 -0.67 -13.14
CA LEU A 134 -1.73 0.59 -13.20
C LEU A 134 -2.44 1.70 -12.40
N PHE A 135 -3.77 1.73 -12.36
CA PHE A 135 -4.52 2.69 -11.54
C PHE A 135 -4.42 2.49 -10.03
N ASN A 136 -3.86 1.36 -9.54
CA ASN A 136 -3.53 1.23 -8.11
C ASN A 136 -2.35 2.11 -7.70
N TYR A 137 -1.59 2.64 -8.65
CA TYR A 137 -0.50 3.58 -8.39
C TYR A 137 -1.03 5.02 -8.41
N PRO A 138 -1.01 5.74 -7.27
CA PRO A 138 -1.63 7.05 -7.17
C PRO A 138 -0.95 8.11 -8.05
N ASN A 139 0.31 7.89 -8.41
CA ASN A 139 1.11 8.74 -9.28
C ASN A 139 1.01 8.37 -10.77
N VAL A 140 0.17 7.42 -11.18
CA VAL A 140 -0.05 7.08 -12.61
C VAL A 140 -1.27 7.80 -13.17
N ARG A 141 -1.11 8.38 -14.36
CA ARG A 141 -2.15 9.06 -15.14
C ARG A 141 -2.16 8.51 -16.55
N ILE A 142 -3.29 7.95 -16.98
CA ILE A 142 -3.47 7.47 -18.35
C ILE A 142 -4.44 8.43 -19.04
N ARG A 143 -4.01 9.04 -20.14
CA ARG A 143 -4.76 10.10 -20.84
C ARG A 143 -4.68 9.93 -22.35
N HIS A 144 -5.65 10.48 -23.05
CA HIS A 144 -5.64 10.65 -24.49
C HIS A 144 -5.10 12.04 -24.84
N ILE A 145 -4.31 12.14 -25.91
CA ILE A 145 -3.89 13.40 -26.51
C ILE A 145 -4.37 13.48 -27.95
N ASP A 146 -5.11 14.54 -28.27
CA ASP A 146 -5.40 14.92 -29.65
C ASP A 146 -4.14 15.57 -30.25
N PRO A 147 -3.50 14.99 -31.26
CA PRO A 147 -2.26 15.54 -31.80
C PRO A 147 -2.39 16.96 -32.34
N GLN A 148 -3.49 17.29 -33.02
CA GLN A 148 -3.71 18.61 -33.59
C GLN A 148 -3.81 19.67 -32.50
N ARG A 149 -4.56 19.38 -31.42
CA ARG A 149 -4.61 20.25 -30.25
C ARG A 149 -3.27 20.28 -29.50
N TYR A 150 -2.56 19.16 -29.46
CA TYR A 150 -1.31 19.02 -28.73
C TYR A 150 -0.13 19.72 -29.42
N VAL A 151 -0.12 19.88 -30.75
CA VAL A 151 0.92 20.64 -31.47
C VAL A 151 0.64 22.14 -31.54
N LYS A 152 -0.60 22.56 -31.26
CA LYS A 152 -1.01 23.96 -31.36
C LYS A 152 -0.12 24.87 -30.50
N ASP A 153 0.16 26.05 -31.03
CA ASP A 153 0.97 27.11 -30.39
C ASP A 153 2.42 26.66 -30.10
N THR A 154 2.95 25.74 -30.90
CA THR A 154 4.33 25.24 -30.80
C THR A 154 5.10 25.43 -32.10
N PRO A 155 6.45 25.35 -32.09
CA PRO A 155 7.23 25.45 -33.33
C PRO A 155 6.86 24.39 -34.39
N LEU A 156 6.24 23.28 -33.98
CA LEU A 156 5.82 22.16 -34.84
C LEU A 156 4.41 22.30 -35.40
N ASP A 157 3.62 23.31 -35.02
CA ASP A 157 2.22 23.45 -35.42
C ASP A 157 2.04 23.42 -36.96
N ALA A 158 2.68 24.36 -37.66
CA ALA A 158 2.66 24.41 -39.12
C ALA A 158 3.33 23.18 -39.77
N TRP A 159 4.32 22.59 -39.10
CA TRP A 159 5.02 21.41 -39.61
C TRP A 159 4.10 20.17 -39.57
N TYR A 160 3.37 19.97 -38.49
CA TYR A 160 2.40 18.87 -38.35
C TYR A 160 1.26 19.02 -39.35
N THR A 161 0.68 20.23 -39.43
CA THR A 161 -0.45 20.56 -40.31
C THR A 161 -0.11 20.44 -41.80
N SER A 162 1.18 20.51 -42.18
CA SER A 162 1.62 20.31 -43.57
C SER A 162 1.40 18.88 -44.11
N GLY A 163 1.06 17.92 -43.23
CA GLY A 163 0.86 16.52 -43.61
C GLY A 163 2.15 15.75 -43.89
N VAL A 164 3.33 16.33 -43.62
CA VAL A 164 4.63 15.68 -43.82
C VAL A 164 4.76 14.39 -43.03
N LEU A 165 4.21 14.31 -41.81
CA LEU A 165 4.19 13.09 -41.02
C LEU A 165 3.42 11.95 -41.70
N ARG A 166 2.26 12.24 -42.32
CA ARG A 166 1.44 11.25 -43.04
C ARG A 166 2.15 10.65 -44.25
N LYS A 167 3.07 11.41 -44.85
CA LYS A 167 3.88 10.98 -45.99
C LYS A 167 5.12 10.18 -45.57
N SER A 168 5.37 10.01 -44.28
CA SER A 168 6.47 9.20 -43.79
C SER A 168 6.27 7.71 -44.14
N HIS A 169 7.38 6.99 -44.35
CA HIS A 169 7.39 5.54 -44.43
C HIS A 169 7.11 4.87 -43.07
N TRP A 170 7.26 5.62 -41.97
CA TRP A 170 7.12 5.16 -40.59
C TRP A 170 6.31 6.15 -39.72
N PRO A 171 5.05 6.47 -40.11
CA PRO A 171 4.30 7.57 -39.49
C PRO A 171 4.05 7.37 -38.00
N VAL A 172 3.79 6.14 -37.55
CA VAL A 172 3.58 5.81 -36.12
C VAL A 172 4.85 6.01 -35.29
N SER A 173 6.01 5.57 -35.80
CA SER A 173 7.30 5.76 -35.11
C SER A 173 7.70 7.23 -35.08
N HIS A 174 7.54 7.94 -36.20
CA HIS A 174 7.88 9.36 -36.27
C HIS A 174 6.91 10.24 -35.48
N MET A 175 5.67 9.80 -35.24
CA MET A 175 4.78 10.45 -34.27
C MET A 175 5.37 10.35 -32.85
N SER A 176 5.87 9.17 -32.46
CA SER A 176 6.53 8.98 -31.15
C SER A 176 7.80 9.84 -31.03
N ASP A 177 8.59 9.97 -32.09
CA ASP A 177 9.76 10.87 -32.16
C ASP A 177 9.37 12.33 -32.02
N MET A 178 8.27 12.76 -32.64
CA MET A 178 7.78 14.12 -32.51
C MET A 178 7.32 14.40 -31.06
N LEU A 179 6.46 13.53 -30.53
CA LEU A 179 5.83 13.73 -29.23
C LEU A 179 6.86 13.73 -28.10
N ARG A 180 7.87 12.86 -28.11
CA ARG A 180 8.89 12.83 -27.03
C ARG A 180 9.61 14.17 -26.85
N TYR A 181 9.96 14.86 -27.94
CA TYR A 181 10.60 16.17 -27.87
C TYR A 181 9.60 17.28 -27.56
N LEU A 182 8.42 17.23 -28.16
CA LEU A 182 7.39 18.23 -27.94
C LEU A 182 6.88 18.24 -26.49
N THR A 183 6.64 17.06 -25.90
CA THR A 183 6.17 16.91 -24.53
C THR A 183 7.20 17.47 -23.55
N LEU A 184 8.49 17.15 -23.71
CA LEU A 184 9.55 17.72 -22.89
C LEU A 184 9.73 19.23 -23.13
N TRP A 185 9.53 19.72 -24.36
CA TRP A 185 9.51 21.15 -24.65
C TRP A 185 8.33 21.87 -23.99
N LYS A 186 7.17 21.24 -23.86
CA LYS A 186 6.01 21.83 -23.19
C LYS A 186 6.16 21.85 -21.68
N TYR A 187 6.55 20.72 -21.08
CA TYR A 187 6.38 20.51 -19.63
C TYR A 187 7.68 20.25 -18.86
N GLY A 188 8.78 19.99 -19.55
CA GLY A 188 9.99 19.41 -18.95
C GLY A 188 9.72 18.03 -18.32
N GLY A 189 10.65 17.54 -17.51
CA GLY A 189 10.57 16.21 -16.88
C GLY A 189 11.40 15.16 -17.64
N ILE A 190 10.96 13.91 -17.60
CA ILE A 190 11.66 12.75 -18.17
C ILE A 190 10.76 12.04 -19.18
N TYR A 191 11.31 11.65 -20.32
CA TYR A 191 10.67 10.78 -21.30
C TYR A 191 11.32 9.39 -21.25
N LEU A 192 10.48 8.36 -21.31
CA LEU A 192 10.88 6.96 -21.40
C LEU A 192 10.11 6.26 -22.53
N ASP A 193 10.78 5.43 -23.33
CA ASP A 193 10.10 4.52 -24.25
C ASP A 193 9.31 3.45 -23.47
N LEU A 194 8.24 2.91 -24.07
CA LEU A 194 7.41 1.85 -23.48
C LEU A 194 8.10 0.47 -23.37
N ASP A 195 9.39 0.40 -23.63
CA ASP A 195 10.23 -0.78 -23.46
C ASP A 195 11.45 -0.51 -22.57
N VAL A 196 11.32 0.52 -21.71
CA VAL A 196 12.29 0.85 -20.67
C VAL A 196 11.78 0.42 -19.30
N VAL A 197 12.45 -0.53 -18.66
CA VAL A 197 12.15 -0.95 -17.29
C VAL A 197 13.07 -0.21 -16.33
N VAL A 198 12.49 0.58 -15.42
CA VAL A 198 13.23 1.38 -14.44
C VAL A 198 13.62 0.52 -13.23
N THR A 199 14.92 0.45 -12.93
CA THR A 199 15.48 -0.41 -11.87
C THR A 199 15.98 0.39 -10.67
N SER A 200 16.03 1.73 -10.77
CA SER A 200 16.37 2.63 -9.67
C SER A 200 15.74 4.01 -9.85
N SER A 201 15.67 4.81 -8.79
CA SER A 201 15.13 6.17 -8.85
C SER A 201 15.87 7.06 -9.87
N LEU A 202 15.06 7.80 -10.62
CA LEU A 202 15.43 8.82 -11.61
C LEU A 202 15.10 10.24 -11.12
N GLU A 203 14.54 10.40 -9.92
CA GLU A 203 13.98 11.66 -9.41
C GLU A 203 15.00 12.80 -9.31
N ASN A 204 16.28 12.46 -9.13
CA ASN A 204 17.38 13.42 -9.03
C ASN A 204 18.07 13.72 -10.36
N LEU A 205 17.54 13.21 -11.49
CA LEU A 205 18.14 13.41 -12.79
C LEU A 205 17.46 14.56 -13.53
N THR A 206 18.26 15.53 -13.97
CA THR A 206 17.82 16.63 -14.83
C THR A 206 18.82 16.84 -15.98
N ASN A 207 18.35 17.39 -17.09
CA ASN A 207 19.15 17.75 -18.26
C ASN A 207 20.12 16.64 -18.69
N PHE A 208 19.56 15.48 -19.04
CA PHE A 208 20.33 14.31 -19.40
C PHE A 208 19.76 13.56 -20.59
N ALA A 209 20.61 12.74 -21.22
CA ALA A 209 20.22 11.72 -22.18
C ALA A 209 21.12 10.49 -22.03
N GLY A 210 20.62 9.31 -22.38
CA GLY A 210 21.41 8.08 -22.41
C GLY A 210 22.06 7.86 -23.78
N ALA A 211 23.35 7.55 -23.80
CA ALA A 211 24.03 7.09 -24.99
C ALA A 211 23.62 5.65 -25.34
N GLU A 212 23.23 5.40 -26.60
CA GLU A 212 22.92 4.04 -27.07
C GLU A 212 24.21 3.21 -27.15
N ASP A 213 25.25 3.82 -27.68
CA ASP A 213 26.60 3.30 -27.82
C ASP A 213 27.63 4.42 -27.64
N TRP A 214 28.85 4.24 -28.18
CA TRP A 214 29.91 5.23 -28.02
C TRP A 214 29.86 6.38 -29.04
N ASP A 215 29.05 6.22 -30.08
CA ASP A 215 28.94 7.14 -31.19
C ASP A 215 27.65 7.98 -31.07
N ASP A 216 26.53 7.36 -30.73
CA ASP A 216 25.19 7.96 -30.80
C ASP A 216 24.46 8.05 -29.46
N VAL A 217 23.60 9.08 -29.35
CA VAL A 217 22.70 9.28 -28.21
C VAL A 217 21.31 8.77 -28.55
N ALA A 218 20.75 7.95 -27.67
CA ALA A 218 19.41 7.41 -27.83
C ALA A 218 18.34 8.46 -27.47
N ALA A 219 17.15 8.33 -28.07
CA ALA A 219 16.00 9.15 -27.72
C ALA A 219 15.00 8.44 -26.78
N GLY A 220 15.36 7.27 -26.24
CA GLY A 220 14.45 6.44 -25.44
C GLY A 220 14.49 6.69 -23.94
N VAL A 221 15.53 7.37 -23.43
CA VAL A 221 15.66 7.79 -22.03
C VAL A 221 16.33 9.16 -22.00
N MET A 222 15.57 10.20 -21.71
CA MET A 222 16.06 11.59 -21.66
C MET A 222 15.23 12.43 -20.72
N GLY A 223 15.82 13.48 -20.15
CA GLY A 223 15.11 14.42 -19.30
C GLY A 223 15.60 15.84 -19.47
N PHE A 224 14.65 16.77 -19.63
CA PHE A 224 14.91 18.21 -19.75
C PHE A 224 14.16 18.92 -18.63
N ASP A 225 14.86 19.68 -17.80
CA ASP A 225 14.16 20.48 -16.79
C ASP A 225 13.74 21.85 -17.38
N MET A 226 13.11 22.67 -16.55
CA MET A 226 12.64 24.00 -16.95
C MET A 226 13.69 25.09 -16.74
N SER A 227 14.95 24.73 -16.49
CA SER A 227 16.07 25.67 -16.43
C SER A 227 16.38 26.25 -17.81
N LYS A 228 17.20 27.31 -17.85
CA LYS A 228 17.69 27.90 -19.10
C LYS A 228 18.35 26.87 -20.01
N LEU A 229 19.08 25.90 -19.45
CA LEU A 229 19.75 24.85 -20.22
C LEU A 229 18.72 23.86 -20.78
N GLY A 230 17.84 23.32 -19.95
CA GLY A 230 16.81 22.35 -20.36
C GLY A 230 15.90 22.92 -21.45
N ARG A 231 15.43 24.17 -21.28
CA ARG A 231 14.64 24.88 -22.29
C ARG A 231 15.39 25.07 -23.60
N ARG A 232 16.68 25.43 -23.55
CA ARG A 232 17.53 25.60 -24.74
C ARG A 232 17.69 24.29 -25.51
N VAL A 233 17.93 23.17 -24.82
CA VAL A 233 18.09 21.85 -25.45
C VAL A 233 16.77 21.34 -26.02
N ALA A 234 15.67 21.48 -25.28
CA ALA A 234 14.35 21.10 -25.77
C ALA A 234 13.95 21.88 -27.04
N ASP A 235 14.18 23.21 -27.04
CA ASP A 235 13.90 24.07 -28.20
C ASP A 235 14.78 23.72 -29.39
N ALA A 236 16.07 23.44 -29.15
CA ALA A 236 16.98 22.98 -30.19
C ALA A 236 16.53 21.66 -30.81
N CYS A 237 16.09 20.68 -30.01
CA CYS A 237 15.58 19.40 -30.51
C CYS A 237 14.34 19.59 -31.39
N VAL A 238 13.35 20.36 -30.91
CA VAL A 238 12.12 20.63 -31.65
C VAL A 238 12.39 21.35 -32.97
N ARG A 239 13.30 22.32 -32.99
CA ARG A 239 13.70 23.03 -34.22
C ARG A 239 14.51 22.15 -35.16
N ASP A 240 15.39 21.30 -34.65
CA ASP A 240 16.16 20.35 -35.46
C ASP A 240 15.22 19.34 -36.12
N LEU A 241 14.25 18.78 -35.38
CA LEU A 241 13.21 17.91 -35.91
C LEU A 241 12.47 18.59 -37.06
N LYS A 242 11.98 19.82 -36.87
CA LYS A 242 11.27 20.59 -37.91
C LYS A 242 12.11 20.77 -39.17
N LYS A 243 13.38 21.14 -39.01
CA LYS A 243 14.28 21.51 -40.13
C LYS A 243 14.80 20.29 -40.87
N ASN A 244 15.13 19.22 -40.15
CA ASN A 244 15.88 18.07 -40.67
C ASN A 244 15.04 16.80 -40.69
N PHE A 245 13.70 16.91 -40.64
CA PHE A 245 12.82 15.76 -40.69
C PHE A 245 13.06 14.93 -41.96
N ARG A 246 13.16 13.61 -41.80
CA ARG A 246 13.24 12.66 -42.90
C ARG A 246 12.23 11.54 -42.72
N GLY A 247 11.17 11.57 -43.52
CA GLY A 247 10.14 10.53 -43.53
C GLY A 247 10.62 9.21 -44.13
N ASP A 248 11.77 9.20 -44.80
CA ASP A 248 12.37 8.02 -45.45
C ASP A 248 13.45 7.33 -44.61
N VAL A 249 13.91 7.94 -43.51
CA VAL A 249 14.88 7.34 -42.59
C VAL A 249 14.28 7.16 -41.22
N TRP A 250 14.27 5.91 -40.77
CA TRP A 250 13.64 5.52 -39.51
C TRP A 250 14.23 6.27 -38.29
N GLY A 251 15.54 6.20 -38.07
CA GLY A 251 16.20 6.76 -36.86
C GLY A 251 16.58 8.24 -36.93
N ASN A 252 16.33 8.95 -38.04
CA ASN A 252 16.79 10.33 -38.23
C ASN A 252 16.06 11.34 -37.32
N ASN A 253 14.81 11.03 -36.96
CA ASN A 253 13.90 11.95 -36.30
C ASN A 253 13.86 11.73 -34.78
N GLY A 254 14.13 10.52 -34.30
CA GLY A 254 14.34 10.19 -32.89
C GLY A 254 15.80 10.39 -32.47
N PRO A 255 16.61 9.33 -32.34
CA PRO A 255 18.03 9.41 -31.93
C PRO A 255 18.87 10.43 -32.72
N GLY A 256 18.61 10.58 -34.02
CA GLY A 256 19.32 11.55 -34.85
C GLY A 256 19.14 13.01 -34.40
N VAL A 257 17.97 13.40 -33.89
CA VAL A 257 17.69 14.77 -33.42
C VAL A 257 18.49 15.10 -32.17
N ILE A 258 18.42 14.25 -31.13
CA ILE A 258 19.17 14.48 -29.89
C ILE A 258 20.68 14.40 -30.12
N THR A 259 21.14 13.45 -30.95
CA THR A 259 22.56 13.31 -31.30
C THR A 259 23.08 14.57 -32.00
N ARG A 260 22.44 15.04 -33.08
CA ARG A 260 22.86 16.27 -33.76
C ARG A 260 22.79 17.51 -32.87
N THR A 261 21.80 17.56 -31.97
CA THR A 261 21.64 18.67 -31.03
C THR A 261 22.78 18.70 -30.02
N LEU A 262 23.15 17.55 -29.46
CA LEU A 262 24.24 17.43 -28.49
C LEU A 262 25.61 17.53 -29.15
N GLN A 263 25.79 17.07 -30.39
CA GLN A 263 27.02 17.31 -31.16
C GLN A 263 27.31 18.81 -31.29
N LYS A 264 26.28 19.61 -31.59
CA LYS A 264 26.37 21.08 -31.65
C LYS A 264 26.59 21.69 -30.27
N LEU A 265 25.88 21.22 -29.25
CA LEU A 265 25.97 21.76 -27.89
C LEU A 265 27.35 21.49 -27.24
N CYS A 266 27.86 20.27 -27.42
CA CYS A 266 29.09 19.77 -26.77
C CYS A 266 30.36 19.96 -27.64
N ALA A 267 30.19 20.52 -28.85
CA ALA A 267 31.24 20.70 -29.84
C ALA A 267 32.08 19.43 -30.07
N THR A 268 31.42 18.28 -30.25
CA THR A 268 32.06 16.98 -30.51
C THR A 268 31.17 16.11 -31.39
N VAL A 269 31.73 15.03 -31.95
CA VAL A 269 31.00 14.12 -32.85
C VAL A 269 30.46 12.90 -32.10
N TYR A 270 31.27 12.29 -31.23
CA TYR A 270 30.95 11.01 -30.59
C TYR A 270 30.35 11.18 -29.20
N ALA A 271 29.35 10.35 -28.85
CA ALA A 271 28.73 10.35 -27.53
C ALA A 271 29.74 10.12 -26.38
N ARG A 272 30.78 9.31 -26.58
CA ARG A 272 31.84 9.08 -25.57
C ARG A 272 32.57 10.36 -25.14
N ASP A 273 32.60 11.37 -26.00
CA ASP A 273 33.31 12.63 -25.76
C ASP A 273 32.38 13.72 -25.21
N MET A 274 31.07 13.44 -25.07
CA MET A 274 30.05 14.38 -24.58
C MET A 274 30.05 14.47 -23.05
N THR A 275 31.14 14.96 -22.47
CA THR A 275 31.24 15.15 -21.02
C THR A 275 30.37 16.33 -20.54
N THR A 276 29.92 16.28 -19.28
CA THR A 276 29.07 17.33 -18.68
C THR A 276 29.67 18.73 -18.83
N ASN A 277 31.00 18.86 -18.71
CA ASN A 277 31.69 20.14 -18.89
C ASN A 277 31.61 20.65 -20.34
N ARG A 278 31.85 19.77 -21.32
CA ARG A 278 31.76 20.14 -22.74
C ARG A 278 30.33 20.48 -23.14
N CYS A 279 29.37 19.78 -22.56
CA CYS A 279 27.94 19.96 -22.82
C CYS A 279 27.29 21.04 -21.94
N HIS A 280 28.08 21.96 -21.35
CA HIS A 280 27.60 23.10 -20.58
C HIS A 280 26.63 22.72 -19.44
N GLY A 281 26.91 21.61 -18.74
CA GLY A 281 26.08 21.10 -17.64
C GLY A 281 25.08 20.02 -18.03
N PHE A 282 24.87 19.75 -19.33
CA PHE A 282 24.01 18.66 -19.79
C PHE A 282 24.77 17.33 -19.68
N THR A 283 24.15 16.29 -19.12
CA THR A 283 24.85 15.02 -18.86
C THR A 283 24.45 13.94 -19.88
N VAL A 284 25.42 13.45 -20.65
CA VAL A 284 25.25 12.26 -21.49
C VAL A 284 25.74 11.04 -20.70
N TYR A 285 24.81 10.20 -20.26
CA TYR A 285 25.15 9.00 -19.51
C TYR A 285 25.66 7.89 -20.44
N PRO A 286 26.68 7.12 -20.04
CA PRO A 286 27.20 6.03 -20.86
C PRO A 286 26.18 4.90 -20.98
N PRO A 287 26.32 4.01 -21.99
CA PRO A 287 25.37 2.93 -22.23
C PRO A 287 25.09 2.06 -21.00
N SER A 288 26.08 1.85 -20.11
CA SER A 288 25.91 1.06 -18.89
C SER A 288 24.80 1.53 -17.94
N VAL A 289 24.34 2.77 -18.06
CA VAL A 289 23.31 3.36 -17.17
C VAL A 289 21.89 3.06 -17.65
N PHE A 290 21.62 3.13 -18.95
CA PHE A 290 20.27 3.01 -19.52
C PHE A 290 20.15 1.99 -20.66
N TYR A 291 21.26 1.69 -21.34
CA TYR A 291 21.39 0.79 -22.48
C TYR A 291 22.47 -0.29 -22.23
N PRO A 292 22.45 -0.99 -21.08
CA PRO A 292 23.56 -1.86 -20.66
C PRO A 292 23.80 -3.05 -21.60
N ILE A 293 22.78 -3.43 -22.38
CA ILE A 293 22.87 -4.41 -23.46
C ILE A 293 22.52 -3.71 -24.77
N HIS A 294 23.52 -3.54 -25.63
CA HIS A 294 23.39 -2.97 -26.97
C HIS A 294 22.36 -3.73 -27.82
N TYR A 295 21.62 -3.05 -28.71
CA TYR A 295 20.54 -3.65 -29.50
C TYR A 295 20.99 -4.89 -30.29
N LYS A 296 22.21 -4.90 -30.87
CA LYS A 296 22.78 -6.09 -31.56
C LYS A 296 22.84 -7.36 -30.68
N LYS A 297 22.83 -7.21 -29.36
CA LYS A 297 22.90 -8.28 -28.35
C LYS A 297 21.59 -8.44 -27.56
N TRP A 298 20.47 -7.87 -28.04
CA TRP A 298 19.19 -7.84 -27.34
C TRP A 298 18.72 -9.20 -26.83
N LYS A 299 19.04 -10.29 -27.52
CA LYS A 299 18.69 -11.66 -27.13
C LYS A 299 19.19 -12.05 -25.73
N LYS A 300 20.27 -11.43 -25.25
CA LYS A 300 20.80 -11.66 -23.89
C LYS A 300 19.77 -11.40 -22.78
N TYR A 301 18.78 -10.54 -23.01
CA TYR A 301 17.69 -10.32 -22.06
C TYR A 301 16.78 -11.56 -21.92
N PHE A 302 16.71 -12.40 -22.94
CA PHE A 302 15.70 -13.45 -23.09
C PHE A 302 16.31 -14.86 -23.21
N GLU A 303 17.63 -14.98 -23.10
CA GLU A 303 18.35 -16.26 -23.11
C GLU A 303 18.92 -16.55 -21.71
N THR A 304 18.99 -17.83 -21.35
CA THR A 304 19.61 -18.27 -20.09
C THR A 304 21.14 -18.39 -20.20
N LYS A 305 21.68 -18.42 -21.42
CA LYS A 305 23.11 -18.42 -21.69
C LYS A 305 23.72 -17.14 -21.12
N ASP A 306 24.65 -17.28 -20.18
CA ASP A 306 25.29 -16.17 -19.43
C ASP A 306 24.34 -15.34 -18.55
N SER A 307 23.19 -15.89 -18.12
CA SER A 307 22.19 -15.15 -17.33
C SER A 307 22.79 -14.45 -16.10
N ASN A 308 23.68 -15.10 -15.36
CA ASN A 308 24.35 -14.50 -14.19
C ASN A 308 25.20 -13.26 -14.55
N ALA A 309 25.97 -13.32 -15.63
CA ALA A 309 26.80 -12.20 -16.08
C ALA A 309 25.93 -11.06 -16.62
N THR A 310 24.87 -11.39 -17.35
CA THR A 310 23.88 -10.42 -17.83
C THR A 310 23.21 -9.74 -16.64
N LEU A 311 22.68 -10.48 -15.66
CA LEU A 311 22.04 -9.93 -14.47
C LEU A 311 22.99 -9.03 -13.65
N LYS A 312 24.26 -9.41 -13.49
CA LYS A 312 25.28 -8.56 -12.86
C LYS A 312 25.45 -7.22 -13.57
N THR A 313 25.29 -7.21 -14.89
CA THR A 313 25.33 -6.01 -15.72
C THR A 313 24.05 -5.18 -15.55
N LEU A 314 22.88 -5.83 -15.59
CA LEU A 314 21.58 -5.16 -15.46
C LEU A 314 21.36 -4.53 -14.07
N ASN A 315 21.82 -5.19 -13.00
CA ASN A 315 21.64 -4.72 -11.62
C ASN A 315 22.39 -3.40 -11.32
N LYS A 316 23.33 -3.00 -12.16
CA LYS A 316 24.05 -1.72 -12.03
C LYS A 316 23.39 -0.59 -12.82
N ALA A 317 22.50 -0.92 -13.75
CA ALA A 317 21.83 0.06 -14.58
C ALA A 317 20.72 0.76 -13.80
N LYS A 318 20.42 2.02 -14.16
CA LYS A 318 19.29 2.77 -13.61
C LYS A 318 17.97 2.42 -14.30
N ALA A 319 18.05 2.04 -15.57
CA ALA A 319 16.97 1.43 -16.32
C ALA A 319 17.54 0.50 -17.39
N ILE A 320 16.71 -0.37 -17.95
CA ILE A 320 17.08 -1.26 -19.05
C ILE A 320 16.14 -1.03 -20.24
N HIS A 321 16.70 -0.89 -21.45
CA HIS A 321 15.93 -0.87 -22.70
C HIS A 321 15.94 -2.27 -23.31
N VAL A 322 14.76 -2.85 -23.52
CA VAL A 322 14.61 -4.24 -23.98
C VAL A 322 14.34 -4.36 -25.48
N TRP A 323 14.47 -3.27 -26.24
CA TRP A 323 14.47 -3.23 -27.70
C TRP A 323 13.23 -3.87 -28.34
N ASN A 324 12.03 -3.43 -27.97
CA ASN A 324 10.76 -4.08 -28.32
C ASN A 324 10.54 -4.23 -29.83
N LYS A 325 11.10 -3.35 -30.66
CA LYS A 325 11.10 -3.53 -32.13
C LYS A 325 11.72 -4.88 -32.54
N LEU A 326 12.77 -5.32 -31.85
CA LEU A 326 13.48 -6.58 -32.06
C LEU A 326 12.90 -7.71 -31.21
N SER A 327 12.54 -7.42 -29.96
CA SER A 327 12.18 -8.43 -28.97
C SER A 327 10.69 -8.72 -28.85
N LYS A 328 9.79 -7.99 -29.54
CA LYS A 328 8.32 -8.16 -29.39
C LYS A 328 7.82 -9.58 -29.64
N ALA A 329 8.50 -10.34 -30.49
CA ALA A 329 8.12 -11.72 -30.81
C ALA A 329 8.59 -12.73 -29.74
N GLU A 330 9.53 -12.33 -28.88
CA GLU A 330 10.13 -13.22 -27.89
C GLU A 330 9.17 -13.45 -26.72
N LYS A 331 8.77 -14.71 -26.54
CA LYS A 331 7.82 -15.11 -25.50
C LYS A 331 8.57 -15.38 -24.20
N VAL A 332 8.17 -14.70 -23.14
CA VAL A 332 8.77 -14.87 -21.81
C VAL A 332 7.74 -15.52 -20.89
N ARG A 333 8.09 -16.68 -20.33
CA ARG A 333 7.30 -17.29 -19.27
C ARG A 333 7.61 -16.58 -17.95
N VAL A 334 6.58 -16.30 -17.15
CA VAL A 334 6.71 -15.59 -15.86
C VAL A 334 7.68 -16.30 -14.92
N LYS A 335 7.64 -17.65 -14.88
CA LYS A 335 8.52 -18.47 -14.04
C LYS A 335 9.92 -18.70 -14.61
N SER A 336 10.25 -18.13 -15.77
CA SER A 336 11.57 -18.32 -16.36
C SER A 336 12.66 -17.53 -15.61
N ASN A 337 13.90 -17.99 -15.76
CA ASN A 337 15.10 -17.37 -15.20
C ASN A 337 15.93 -16.62 -16.27
N VAL A 338 15.29 -16.24 -17.37
CA VAL A 338 15.91 -15.33 -18.34
C VAL A 338 16.07 -13.96 -17.69
N PRO A 339 17.14 -13.18 -18.00
CA PRO A 339 17.43 -11.95 -17.29
C PRO A 339 16.27 -10.95 -17.22
N TYR A 340 15.51 -10.78 -18.30
CA TYR A 340 14.34 -9.92 -18.33
C TYR A 340 13.26 -10.39 -17.34
N ALA A 341 12.97 -11.68 -17.26
CA ALA A 341 11.95 -12.20 -16.34
C ALA A 341 12.33 -11.97 -14.87
N VAL A 342 13.62 -12.06 -14.54
CA VAL A 342 14.12 -11.76 -13.19
C VAL A 342 13.96 -10.27 -12.86
N ILE A 343 14.35 -9.38 -13.78
CA ILE A 343 14.17 -7.93 -13.60
C ILE A 343 12.68 -7.59 -13.50
N ALA A 344 11.85 -8.07 -14.43
CA ALA A 344 10.42 -7.77 -14.45
C ALA A 344 9.71 -8.24 -13.16
N ARG A 345 10.03 -9.43 -12.64
CA ARG A 345 9.48 -9.88 -11.34
C ARG A 345 9.80 -8.96 -10.18
N ASN A 346 10.98 -8.34 -10.16
CA ASN A 346 11.40 -7.48 -9.07
C ASN A 346 10.82 -6.06 -9.19
N TYR A 347 10.74 -5.54 -10.41
CA TYR A 347 10.44 -4.12 -10.66
C TYR A 347 9.02 -3.85 -11.17
N CYS A 348 8.34 -4.82 -11.78
CA CYS A 348 6.94 -4.72 -12.20
C CYS A 348 6.13 -5.98 -11.81
N PRO A 349 6.05 -6.30 -10.50
CA PRO A 349 5.50 -7.57 -10.03
C PRO A 349 4.00 -7.73 -10.29
N TYR A 350 3.22 -6.65 -10.35
CA TYR A 350 1.78 -6.78 -10.55
C TYR A 350 1.43 -7.04 -12.00
N VAL A 351 2.07 -6.34 -12.94
CA VAL A 351 1.86 -6.58 -14.35
C VAL A 351 2.49 -7.93 -14.72
N PHE A 352 3.78 -8.14 -14.40
CA PHE A 352 4.51 -9.30 -14.91
C PHE A 352 4.03 -10.64 -14.35
N ASN A 353 3.74 -10.75 -13.04
CA ASN A 353 3.36 -12.05 -12.46
C ASN A 353 1.97 -12.55 -12.89
N ASN A 354 1.13 -11.66 -13.40
CA ASN A 354 -0.23 -11.98 -13.83
C ASN A 354 -0.35 -12.23 -15.35
N CYS A 355 0.77 -12.42 -16.06
CA CYS A 355 0.82 -12.59 -17.52
C CYS A 355 0.72 -14.03 -18.06
N ASP A 356 1.13 -15.05 -17.27
CA ASP A 356 1.18 -16.47 -17.70
C ASP A 356 -0.16 -17.18 -17.58
N LYS A 357 -1.02 -16.70 -16.67
CA LYS A 357 -2.45 -16.92 -16.85
C LYS A 357 -2.73 -16.12 -18.12
N GLN A 358 -3.25 -16.75 -19.20
CA GLN A 358 -4.13 -16.00 -20.10
C GLN A 358 -4.91 -15.05 -19.19
N MET A 359 -5.02 -13.80 -19.57
CA MET A 359 -5.96 -12.90 -18.92
C MET A 359 -7.38 -13.42 -19.18
N LEU A 360 -7.71 -14.65 -18.77
CA LEU A 360 -8.80 -15.01 -17.90
C LEU A 360 -9.04 -13.80 -16.99
N ILE A 361 -9.71 -12.80 -17.54
CA ILE A 361 -11.16 -12.68 -17.37
C ILE A 361 -11.66 -13.95 -16.65
N PRO A 362 -11.85 -13.92 -15.34
CA PRO A 362 -13.21 -13.86 -14.94
C PRO A 362 -13.70 -12.45 -15.21
N SER A 363 -14.64 -12.31 -16.13
CA SER A 363 -15.43 -11.10 -16.34
C SER A 363 -16.31 -10.82 -15.12
N ARG A 364 -16.03 -11.48 -13.99
CA ARG A 364 -16.82 -11.55 -12.77
C ARG A 364 -15.89 -11.76 -11.59
N CYS A 365 -15.63 -10.68 -10.87
CA CYS A 365 -15.07 -10.80 -9.53
C CYS A 365 -16.20 -11.11 -8.54
N ILE A 366 -15.91 -11.81 -7.46
CA ILE A 366 -16.82 -11.89 -6.30
C ILE A 366 -16.38 -10.84 -5.30
N PHE A 367 -17.28 -9.97 -4.86
CA PHE A 367 -17.00 -8.93 -3.89
C PHE A 367 -17.75 -9.18 -2.60
N PHE A 368 -16.98 -9.09 -1.52
CA PHE A 368 -17.47 -8.97 -0.15
C PHE A 368 -17.06 -7.61 0.39
N HIS A 369 -18.00 -6.92 1.03
CA HIS A 369 -17.76 -5.61 1.64
C HIS A 369 -17.82 -5.73 3.15
N GLU A 370 -16.84 -5.16 3.83
CA GLU A 370 -16.91 -4.87 5.24
C GLU A 370 -16.88 -3.34 5.42
N THR A 371 -18.03 -2.79 5.79
CA THR A 371 -18.28 -1.36 5.86
C THR A 371 -18.21 -0.79 7.28
N SER A 372 -17.88 -1.60 8.30
CA SER A 372 -17.66 -1.04 9.63
C SER A 372 -16.45 -0.08 9.63
N CYS A 373 -16.63 1.05 10.31
CA CYS A 373 -15.57 2.05 10.49
C CYS A 373 -14.67 1.73 11.71
N SER A 374 -14.96 0.65 12.44
CA SER A 374 -14.14 0.13 13.55
C SER A 374 -12.91 -0.61 13.04
N SER A 375 -11.93 -0.88 13.93
CA SER A 375 -10.79 -1.74 13.60
C SER A 375 -11.26 -3.04 12.92
N PRO A 376 -10.65 -3.45 11.79
CA PRO A 376 -11.18 -4.53 10.98
C PRO A 376 -11.15 -5.85 11.75
N ASN A 377 -12.33 -6.35 12.11
CA ASN A 377 -12.54 -7.59 12.87
C ASN A 377 -13.27 -8.63 12.02
N LEU A 378 -12.51 -9.41 11.26
CA LEU A 378 -13.05 -10.46 10.41
C LEU A 378 -13.37 -11.71 11.24
N THR A 379 -14.63 -12.12 11.28
CA THR A 379 -15.05 -13.32 12.04
C THR A 379 -14.78 -14.61 11.26
N PRO A 380 -14.67 -15.78 11.91
CA PRO A 380 -14.54 -17.06 11.21
C PRO A 380 -15.72 -17.34 10.26
N GLN A 381 -16.91 -16.88 10.61
CA GLN A 381 -18.10 -16.97 9.77
C GLN A 381 -17.91 -16.16 8.46
N GLN A 382 -17.47 -14.91 8.59
CA GLN A 382 -17.21 -14.04 7.45
C GLN A 382 -16.05 -14.56 6.59
N ALA A 383 -15.02 -15.11 7.22
CA ALA A 383 -13.90 -15.73 6.53
C ALA A 383 -14.32 -16.98 5.75
N CYS A 384 -15.25 -17.78 6.27
CA CYS A 384 -15.80 -18.93 5.56
C CYS A 384 -16.58 -18.50 4.30
N ALA A 385 -17.30 -17.38 4.32
CA ALA A 385 -17.91 -16.85 3.10
C ALA A 385 -16.86 -16.59 2.00
N VAL A 386 -15.73 -15.97 2.37
CA VAL A 386 -14.62 -15.69 1.44
C VAL A 386 -13.92 -16.97 0.99
N GLU A 387 -13.63 -17.89 1.90
CA GLU A 387 -12.98 -19.17 1.58
C GLU A 387 -13.85 -20.03 0.64
N SER A 388 -15.14 -20.17 0.96
CA SER A 388 -16.07 -20.94 0.13
C SER A 388 -16.22 -20.33 -1.26
N ALA A 389 -16.28 -19.00 -1.37
CA ALA A 389 -16.25 -18.32 -2.67
C ALA A 389 -14.96 -18.65 -3.44
N ALA A 390 -13.80 -18.50 -2.80
CA ALA A 390 -12.50 -18.74 -3.42
C ALA A 390 -12.34 -20.19 -3.92
N ARG A 391 -12.76 -21.15 -3.10
CA ARG A 391 -12.62 -22.57 -3.39
C ARG A 391 -13.55 -23.06 -4.49
N ASN A 392 -14.81 -22.62 -4.46
CA ASN A 392 -15.82 -23.03 -5.44
C ASN A 392 -15.75 -22.20 -6.74
N ASN A 393 -14.99 -21.11 -6.77
CA ASN A 393 -14.84 -20.24 -7.95
C ASN A 393 -13.37 -19.97 -8.26
N ARG A 394 -12.58 -21.02 -8.50
CA ARG A 394 -11.13 -20.91 -8.78
C ARG A 394 -10.78 -20.04 -9.98
N ASN A 395 -11.73 -19.90 -10.91
CA ASN A 395 -11.58 -19.08 -12.10
C ASN A 395 -11.92 -17.60 -11.85
N LEU A 396 -12.61 -17.28 -10.73
CA LEU A 396 -13.00 -15.93 -10.36
C LEU A 396 -12.05 -15.34 -9.31
N ASN A 397 -11.78 -14.03 -9.41
CA ASN A 397 -11.07 -13.30 -8.35
C ASN A 397 -12.07 -12.94 -7.24
N VAL A 398 -11.71 -13.22 -5.98
CA VAL A 398 -12.53 -12.94 -4.80
C VAL A 398 -11.91 -11.78 -4.03
N PHE A 399 -12.63 -10.68 -3.92
CA PHE A 399 -12.21 -9.48 -3.22
C PHE A 399 -12.94 -9.33 -1.89
N LEU A 400 -12.17 -9.09 -0.83
CA LEU A 400 -12.67 -8.63 0.46
C LEU A 400 -12.24 -7.18 0.66
N LEU A 401 -13.22 -6.29 0.67
CA LEU A 401 -13.04 -4.83 0.64
C LEU A 401 -13.39 -4.21 1.99
N PHE A 402 -12.44 -3.48 2.60
CA PHE A 402 -12.60 -2.87 3.94
C PHE A 402 -12.62 -1.35 3.88
N LEU A 403 -13.53 -0.71 4.63
CA LEU A 403 -13.50 0.75 4.85
C LEU A 403 -12.67 1.17 6.08
N ALA A 404 -12.42 0.26 7.02
CA ALA A 404 -11.73 0.53 8.27
C ALA A 404 -10.29 1.05 8.11
N THR A 405 -9.89 2.00 8.97
CA THR A 405 -8.55 2.64 8.95
C THR A 405 -7.55 2.04 9.96
N GLY A 406 -7.97 1.16 10.87
CA GLY A 406 -7.12 0.50 11.90
C GLY A 406 -6.40 -0.77 11.43
N GLN A 407 -5.44 -1.30 12.19
CA GLN A 407 -4.78 -2.59 11.86
C GLN A 407 -5.70 -3.78 12.15
N PHE A 408 -5.51 -4.91 11.44
CA PHE A 408 -6.19 -6.16 11.77
C PHE A 408 -5.79 -6.61 13.18
N SER A 409 -6.77 -7.09 13.96
CA SER A 409 -6.48 -7.81 15.20
C SER A 409 -5.62 -9.04 14.93
N GLU A 410 -4.88 -9.55 15.92
CA GLU A 410 -4.06 -10.75 15.74
C GLU A 410 -4.88 -11.97 15.29
N ARG A 411 -6.14 -12.07 15.75
CA ARG A 411 -7.11 -13.06 15.28
C ARG A 411 -7.45 -12.87 13.80
N SER A 412 -7.76 -11.65 13.39
CA SER A 412 -8.08 -11.34 12.00
C SER A 412 -6.86 -11.45 11.08
N LYS A 413 -5.64 -11.17 11.56
CA LYS A 413 -4.38 -11.42 10.81
C LYS A 413 -4.23 -12.89 10.48
N ARG A 414 -4.39 -13.80 11.45
CA ARG A 414 -4.33 -15.25 11.19
C ARG A 414 -5.37 -15.70 10.17
N ILE A 415 -6.59 -15.15 10.25
CA ILE A 415 -7.65 -15.42 9.28
C ILE A 415 -7.26 -14.88 7.89
N VAL A 416 -6.75 -13.65 7.83
CA VAL A 416 -6.24 -13.01 6.60
C VAL A 416 -5.13 -13.86 5.99
N ASP A 417 -4.19 -14.35 6.78
CA ASP A 417 -3.09 -15.22 6.33
C ASP A 417 -3.63 -16.51 5.71
N ILE A 418 -4.63 -17.14 6.34
CA ILE A 418 -5.31 -18.33 5.79
C ILE A 418 -5.99 -17.99 4.46
N LEU A 419 -6.74 -16.90 4.39
CA LEU A 419 -7.43 -16.48 3.18
C LEU A 419 -6.44 -16.13 2.05
N GLN A 420 -5.31 -15.52 2.38
CA GLN A 420 -4.24 -15.19 1.43
C GLN A 420 -3.47 -16.42 0.94
N THR A 421 -3.69 -17.62 1.50
CA THR A 421 -3.19 -18.86 0.90
C THR A 421 -3.91 -19.25 -0.39
N TYR A 422 -5.04 -18.63 -0.71
CA TYR A 422 -5.76 -18.82 -1.97
C TYR A 422 -5.26 -17.80 -3.00
N ASP A 423 -4.82 -18.28 -4.16
CA ASP A 423 -4.20 -17.45 -5.20
C ASP A 423 -5.18 -16.53 -5.93
N ASN A 424 -6.47 -16.74 -5.73
CA ASN A 424 -7.56 -15.92 -6.25
C ASN A 424 -8.23 -15.02 -5.20
N VAL A 425 -7.70 -14.92 -3.97
CA VAL A 425 -8.24 -14.04 -2.91
C VAL A 425 -7.44 -12.76 -2.76
N TYR A 426 -8.13 -11.62 -2.76
CA TYR A 426 -7.54 -10.29 -2.68
C TYR A 426 -8.20 -9.48 -1.57
N ILE A 427 -7.42 -9.17 -0.55
CA ILE A 427 -7.87 -8.34 0.56
C ILE A 427 -7.39 -6.91 0.31
N ARG A 428 -8.33 -5.95 0.30
CA ARG A 428 -8.04 -4.55 -0.05
C ARG A 428 -8.75 -3.60 0.90
N ARG A 429 -8.04 -2.55 1.30
CA ARG A 429 -8.62 -1.40 1.98
C ARG A 429 -9.05 -0.37 0.94
N ILE A 430 -10.24 0.17 1.14
CA ILE A 430 -10.84 1.21 0.32
C ILE A 430 -10.95 2.47 1.17
N ARG A 431 -10.38 3.57 0.68
CA ARG A 431 -10.68 4.91 1.21
C ARG A 431 -11.88 5.45 0.47
N LEU A 432 -13.01 5.56 1.16
CA LEU A 432 -14.29 5.97 0.56
C LEU A 432 -14.18 7.29 -0.22
N SER A 433 -13.47 8.28 0.36
CA SER A 433 -13.22 9.57 -0.28
C SER A 433 -12.54 9.49 -1.64
N THR A 434 -11.62 8.54 -1.83
CA THR A 434 -10.97 8.30 -3.12
C THR A 434 -11.74 7.33 -4.00
N TYR A 435 -12.52 6.43 -3.40
CA TYR A 435 -13.26 5.40 -4.11
C TYR A 435 -14.48 5.94 -4.84
N ILE A 436 -14.91 7.14 -4.51
CA ILE A 436 -16.05 7.82 -5.12
C ILE A 436 -15.61 8.80 -6.23
N ILE A 437 -14.34 9.18 -6.28
CA ILE A 437 -13.82 10.09 -7.30
C ILE A 437 -13.93 9.46 -8.70
N ASN A 438 -14.33 10.26 -9.69
CA ASN A 438 -14.64 9.89 -11.06
C ASN A 438 -15.77 8.85 -11.16
N THR A 439 -16.81 8.98 -10.33
CA THR A 439 -18.01 8.15 -10.41
C THR A 439 -19.23 9.02 -10.68
N PRO A 440 -20.31 8.47 -11.28
CA PRO A 440 -21.52 9.23 -11.53
C PRO A 440 -22.07 9.86 -10.24
N ILE A 441 -21.91 9.20 -9.10
CA ILE A 441 -22.45 9.66 -7.82
C ILE A 441 -21.48 10.58 -7.05
N GLU A 442 -20.36 11.02 -7.62
CA GLU A 442 -19.36 11.83 -6.91
C GLU A 442 -19.93 13.14 -6.36
N ASP A 443 -20.50 13.96 -7.24
CA ASP A 443 -21.07 15.26 -6.86
C ASP A 443 -22.22 15.09 -5.87
N TRP A 444 -23.09 14.11 -6.13
CA TRP A 444 -24.19 13.74 -5.25
C TRP A 444 -23.69 13.33 -3.86
N PHE A 445 -22.66 12.48 -3.79
CA PHE A 445 -22.11 11.99 -2.55
C PHE A 445 -21.54 13.15 -1.73
N TRP A 446 -20.75 14.04 -2.34
CA TRP A 446 -20.18 15.17 -1.60
C TRP A 446 -21.23 16.20 -1.16
N ALA A 447 -22.28 16.39 -1.96
CA ALA A 447 -23.38 17.29 -1.62
C ALA A 447 -24.26 16.78 -0.46
N ASN A 448 -24.47 15.46 -0.38
CA ASN A 448 -25.46 14.87 0.54
C ASN A 448 -24.86 14.15 1.75
N ILE A 449 -23.63 13.62 1.67
CA ILE A 449 -23.08 12.73 2.72
C ILE A 449 -22.98 13.39 4.08
N ARG A 450 -22.63 14.68 4.15
CA ARG A 450 -22.52 15.40 5.44
C ARG A 450 -23.86 15.52 6.15
N ARG A 451 -24.93 15.75 5.39
CA ARG A 451 -26.29 15.92 5.94
C ARG A 451 -26.95 14.58 6.25
N LEU A 452 -26.71 13.57 5.41
CA LEU A 452 -27.14 12.19 5.67
C LEU A 452 -26.40 11.54 6.85
N TRP A 453 -25.21 12.03 7.21
CA TRP A 453 -24.45 11.55 8.38
C TRP A 453 -25.15 11.85 9.71
N GLU A 454 -26.01 12.86 9.76
CA GLU A 454 -26.81 13.19 10.95
C GLU A 454 -27.92 12.13 11.22
N ASN A 455 -28.21 11.26 10.24
CA ASN A 455 -29.20 10.19 10.34
C ASN A 455 -28.54 8.80 10.42
N TYR A 456 -28.14 8.44 11.64
CA TYR A 456 -27.25 7.32 11.93
C TYR A 456 -27.78 5.94 11.46
N ASP A 457 -29.09 5.71 11.48
CA ASP A 457 -29.68 4.40 11.16
C ASP A 457 -29.70 4.08 9.66
N TRP A 458 -29.92 5.07 8.80
CA TRP A 458 -29.90 4.89 7.35
C TRP A 458 -28.49 4.64 6.82
N LEU A 459 -27.52 5.41 7.30
CA LEU A 459 -26.11 5.26 6.92
C LEU A 459 -25.56 3.88 7.30
N ARG A 460 -26.14 3.26 8.33
CA ARG A 460 -25.72 1.94 8.82
C ARG A 460 -26.32 0.78 8.02
N ASN A 461 -27.56 0.90 7.55
CA ASN A 461 -28.30 -0.21 6.94
C ASN A 461 -28.28 -0.20 5.40
N ASP A 462 -28.44 0.96 4.75
CA ASP A 462 -28.63 1.03 3.29
C ASP A 462 -27.36 1.44 2.53
N PHE A 463 -26.47 2.23 3.17
CA PHE A 463 -25.22 2.69 2.54
C PHE A 463 -24.31 1.54 2.09
N HIS A 464 -24.34 0.42 2.83
CA HIS A 464 -23.61 -0.79 2.49
C HIS A 464 -23.96 -1.30 1.09
N ASP A 465 -25.25 -1.33 0.76
CA ASP A 465 -25.73 -1.83 -0.54
C ASP A 465 -25.43 -0.88 -1.69
N TYR A 466 -25.36 0.43 -1.43
CA TYR A 466 -24.89 1.40 -2.43
C TYR A 466 -23.40 1.25 -2.72
N LEU A 467 -22.59 0.95 -1.73
CA LEU A 467 -21.17 0.66 -1.96
C LEU A 467 -20.99 -0.63 -2.76
N ARG A 468 -21.83 -1.65 -2.51
CA ARG A 468 -21.88 -2.88 -3.31
C ARG A 468 -22.24 -2.56 -4.76
N MET A 469 -23.29 -1.78 -5.00
CA MET A 469 -23.70 -1.37 -6.34
C MET A 469 -22.66 -0.51 -7.06
N LEU A 470 -22.03 0.44 -6.36
CA LEU A 470 -20.92 1.25 -6.91
C LEU A 470 -19.74 0.37 -7.32
N THR A 471 -19.43 -0.65 -6.52
CA THR A 471 -18.35 -1.60 -6.81
C THR A 471 -18.66 -2.41 -8.07
N LEU A 472 -19.90 -2.87 -8.22
CA LEU A 472 -20.37 -3.56 -9.42
C LEU A 472 -20.42 -2.63 -10.64
N TRP A 473 -20.76 -1.34 -10.46
CA TRP A 473 -20.66 -0.35 -11.53
C TRP A 473 -19.20 -0.20 -12.00
N ARG A 474 -18.26 -0.07 -11.07
CA ARG A 474 -16.82 0.07 -11.39
C ARG A 474 -16.23 -1.17 -12.06
N SER A 475 -16.61 -2.37 -11.60
CA SER A 475 -15.84 -3.59 -11.87
C SER A 475 -16.62 -4.74 -12.48
N GLY A 476 -17.95 -4.65 -12.59
CA GLY A 476 -18.81 -5.81 -12.86
C GLY A 476 -18.69 -6.89 -11.79
N GLY A 477 -19.23 -8.09 -12.01
CA GLY A 477 -19.10 -9.24 -11.13
C GLY A 477 -20.30 -9.50 -10.22
N VAL A 478 -20.07 -10.18 -9.10
CA VAL A 478 -21.11 -10.62 -8.15
C VAL A 478 -20.79 -10.05 -6.78
N SER A 479 -21.76 -9.44 -6.12
CA SER A 479 -21.62 -8.98 -4.74
C SER A 479 -22.46 -9.83 -3.80
N LEU A 480 -21.80 -10.42 -2.81
CA LEU A 480 -22.41 -11.28 -1.80
C LEU A 480 -22.31 -10.65 -0.41
N ASN A 481 -23.24 -11.02 0.46
CA ASN A 481 -23.13 -10.70 1.88
C ASN A 481 -22.03 -11.55 2.54
N LEU A 482 -21.31 -10.97 3.49
CA LEU A 482 -20.25 -11.64 4.25
C LEU A 482 -20.73 -12.83 5.09
N ASN A 483 -22.04 -13.03 5.26
CA ASN A 483 -22.61 -14.19 5.95
C ASN A 483 -23.08 -15.30 5.01
N SER A 484 -22.75 -15.24 3.71
CA SER A 484 -23.16 -16.22 2.71
C SER A 484 -22.05 -17.20 2.31
N ILE A 485 -22.25 -18.50 2.56
CA ILE A 485 -21.36 -19.58 2.10
C ILE A 485 -21.71 -19.90 0.65
N VAL A 486 -20.72 -19.94 -0.23
CA VAL A 486 -20.89 -20.34 -1.62
C VAL A 486 -20.80 -21.86 -1.74
N LEU A 487 -21.82 -22.49 -2.31
CA LEU A 487 -21.92 -23.95 -2.45
C LEU A 487 -21.48 -24.43 -3.83
N THR A 488 -21.82 -23.67 -4.87
CA THR A 488 -21.55 -23.99 -6.27
C THR A 488 -20.94 -22.79 -7.01
N PRO A 489 -20.26 -23.02 -8.15
CA PRO A 489 -19.72 -21.93 -8.97
C PRO A 489 -20.79 -20.91 -9.39
N LEU A 490 -20.43 -19.63 -9.37
CA LEU A 490 -21.25 -18.47 -9.75
C LEU A 490 -20.82 -17.86 -11.09
N ASP A 491 -19.83 -18.46 -11.74
CA ASP A 491 -19.21 -17.97 -12.97
C ASP A 491 -20.17 -17.95 -14.17
N GLU A 492 -21.20 -18.80 -14.18
CA GLU A 492 -22.22 -18.84 -15.23
C GLU A 492 -23.28 -17.71 -15.13
N LEU A 493 -23.37 -17.02 -13.99
CA LEU A 493 -24.44 -16.04 -13.73
C LEU A 493 -24.19 -14.64 -14.31
N THR A 494 -25.05 -14.17 -15.22
CA THR A 494 -24.91 -12.90 -15.95
C THR A 494 -25.34 -11.67 -15.15
N THR A 495 -26.22 -10.83 -15.68
CA THR A 495 -26.80 -9.72 -14.90
C THR A 495 -28.05 -10.26 -14.21
N PHE A 496 -28.04 -10.32 -12.89
CA PHE A 496 -29.09 -10.98 -12.12
C PHE A 496 -29.24 -10.38 -10.73
N VAL A 497 -30.36 -10.71 -10.10
CA VAL A 497 -30.61 -10.43 -8.68
C VAL A 497 -31.18 -11.65 -7.97
N GLY A 498 -30.78 -11.84 -6.72
CA GLY A 498 -31.28 -12.87 -5.81
C GLY A 498 -32.11 -12.23 -4.70
N VAL A 499 -33.36 -12.65 -4.57
CA VAL A 499 -34.30 -12.14 -3.56
C VAL A 499 -34.04 -12.84 -2.21
N GLN A 500 -34.17 -12.12 -1.11
CA GLN A 500 -33.88 -12.56 0.26
C GLN A 500 -35.11 -13.12 0.99
N ASP A 501 -36.30 -12.50 0.84
CA ASP A 501 -37.60 -13.01 1.32
C ASP A 501 -38.67 -12.73 0.25
N ASN A 502 -39.63 -13.66 0.11
CA ASN A 502 -40.81 -13.55 -0.73
C ASN A 502 -41.81 -12.46 -0.25
N ARG A 503 -41.75 -12.03 1.02
CA ARG A 503 -42.67 -11.03 1.59
C ARG A 503 -42.32 -9.58 1.24
N ASP A 504 -41.06 -9.18 1.45
CA ASP A 504 -40.62 -7.79 1.26
C ASP A 504 -39.83 -7.57 -0.05
N MET A 505 -39.58 -8.63 -0.83
CA MET A 505 -38.73 -8.62 -2.04
C MET A 505 -37.36 -7.97 -1.81
N GLY A 506 -36.81 -8.06 -0.59
CA GLY A 506 -35.48 -7.56 -0.25
C GLY A 506 -34.44 -8.20 -1.18
N VAL A 507 -33.59 -7.41 -1.85
CA VAL A 507 -32.59 -7.97 -2.75
C VAL A 507 -31.26 -8.13 -2.01
N GLY A 508 -30.79 -9.37 -1.90
CA GLY A 508 -29.65 -9.72 -1.07
C GLY A 508 -28.37 -10.04 -1.85
N VAL A 509 -28.49 -10.51 -3.10
CA VAL A 509 -27.36 -10.81 -4.01
C VAL A 509 -27.59 -10.14 -5.34
N PHE A 510 -26.54 -9.53 -5.91
CA PHE A 510 -26.61 -8.91 -7.24
C PHE A 510 -25.38 -9.30 -8.05
N GLY A 511 -25.60 -9.64 -9.31
CA GLY A 511 -24.55 -9.79 -10.30
C GLY A 511 -24.77 -8.83 -11.46
N VAL A 512 -23.69 -8.20 -11.92
CA VAL A 512 -23.71 -7.30 -13.07
C VAL A 512 -22.59 -7.70 -14.01
N ASP A 513 -22.95 -8.04 -15.23
CA ASP A 513 -21.96 -8.25 -16.29
C ASP A 513 -21.78 -6.98 -17.12
N THR A 514 -20.88 -6.10 -16.67
CA THR A 514 -20.57 -4.82 -17.35
C THR A 514 -19.87 -5.00 -18.69
N SER A 515 -19.45 -6.22 -19.06
CA SER A 515 -18.98 -6.51 -20.42
C SER A 515 -20.13 -6.56 -21.43
N THR A 516 -21.37 -6.68 -20.95
CA THR A 516 -22.58 -6.63 -21.79
C THR A 516 -23.18 -5.23 -21.82
N ASN A 517 -23.75 -4.85 -22.96
CA ASN A 517 -24.45 -3.57 -23.12
C ASN A 517 -25.57 -3.40 -22.09
N PHE A 518 -26.37 -4.46 -21.89
CA PHE A 518 -27.41 -4.50 -20.88
C PHE A 518 -26.86 -4.31 -19.45
N GLY A 519 -25.85 -5.09 -19.03
CA GLY A 519 -25.31 -5.00 -17.68
C GLY A 519 -24.67 -3.64 -17.38
N ARG A 520 -23.98 -3.03 -18.36
CA ARG A 520 -23.47 -1.66 -18.24
C ARG A 520 -24.62 -0.65 -18.08
N SER A 521 -25.64 -0.74 -18.93
CA SER A 521 -26.81 0.14 -18.89
C SER A 521 -27.61 -0.02 -17.59
N PHE A 522 -27.71 -1.24 -17.06
CA PHE A 522 -28.31 -1.55 -15.77
C PHE A 522 -27.56 -0.90 -14.61
N ALA A 523 -26.24 -1.04 -14.56
CA ALA A 523 -25.42 -0.38 -13.55
C ALA A 523 -25.54 1.14 -13.62
N ASP A 524 -25.51 1.71 -14.83
CA ASP A 524 -25.67 3.16 -15.03
C ASP A 524 -27.05 3.63 -14.56
N ALA A 525 -28.13 2.91 -14.91
CA ALA A 525 -29.48 3.22 -14.45
C ALA A 525 -29.62 3.15 -12.92
N CYS A 526 -28.98 2.18 -12.26
CA CYS A 526 -28.93 2.13 -10.79
C CYS A 526 -28.20 3.35 -10.21
N MET A 527 -27.09 3.80 -10.81
CA MET A 527 -26.40 5.02 -10.36
C MET A 527 -27.26 6.27 -10.53
N GLU A 528 -28.02 6.37 -11.62
CA GLU A 528 -28.95 7.49 -11.84
C GLU A 528 -30.08 7.52 -10.80
N VAL A 529 -30.66 6.37 -10.43
CA VAL A 529 -31.67 6.32 -9.36
C VAL A 529 -31.07 6.75 -8.01
N ILE A 530 -29.81 6.38 -7.72
CA ILE A 530 -29.13 6.80 -6.48
C ILE A 530 -28.95 8.32 -6.43
N LYS A 531 -28.65 8.98 -7.56
CA LYS A 531 -28.50 10.45 -7.62
C LYS A 531 -29.77 11.21 -7.28
N ASP A 532 -30.94 10.61 -7.50
CA ASP A 532 -32.24 11.23 -7.22
C ASP A 532 -32.61 11.20 -5.72
N ILE A 533 -31.81 10.52 -4.89
CA ILE A 533 -32.03 10.41 -3.44
C ILE A 533 -31.62 11.72 -2.73
N ASN A 534 -32.44 12.17 -1.80
CA ASN A 534 -32.18 13.33 -0.95
C ASN A 534 -32.65 13.07 0.49
N GLU A 535 -32.46 14.04 1.37
CA GLU A 535 -32.81 13.97 2.80
C GLU A 535 -34.28 13.61 3.07
N ASP A 536 -35.21 13.94 2.16
CA ASP A 536 -36.63 13.67 2.32
C ASP A 536 -37.05 12.30 1.74
N SER A 537 -36.23 11.71 0.87
CA SER A 537 -36.58 10.53 0.08
C SER A 537 -35.82 9.26 0.46
N TYR A 538 -34.74 9.36 1.24
CA TYR A 538 -33.84 8.24 1.51
C TYR A 538 -34.52 7.01 2.16
N LEU A 539 -35.53 7.20 3.02
CA LEU A 539 -36.29 6.10 3.63
C LEU A 539 -37.10 5.28 2.61
N ARG A 540 -37.34 5.85 1.42
CA ARG A 540 -38.13 5.22 0.35
C ARG A 540 -37.26 4.48 -0.68
N TYR A 541 -35.97 4.79 -0.73
CA TYR A 541 -35.02 4.19 -1.64
C TYR A 541 -34.09 3.28 -0.85
N ASN A 542 -34.42 2.00 -0.80
CA ASN A 542 -33.50 0.93 -0.46
C ASN A 542 -32.98 0.27 -1.76
N ILE A 543 -32.05 -0.67 -1.65
CA ILE A 543 -31.47 -1.31 -2.84
C ILE A 543 -32.50 -2.04 -3.71
N THR A 544 -33.54 -2.61 -3.11
CA THR A 544 -34.66 -3.23 -3.83
C THR A 544 -35.36 -2.20 -4.71
N ARG A 545 -35.65 -1.01 -4.18
CA ARG A 545 -36.29 0.07 -4.93
C ARG A 545 -35.41 0.57 -6.06
N VAL A 546 -34.11 0.77 -5.80
CA VAL A 546 -33.11 1.19 -6.81
C VAL A 546 -33.08 0.22 -7.98
N VAL A 547 -32.99 -1.09 -7.71
CA VAL A 547 -33.00 -2.12 -8.75
C VAL A 547 -34.34 -2.15 -9.48
N THR A 548 -35.45 -2.09 -8.76
CA THR A 548 -36.80 -2.14 -9.36
C THR A 548 -37.00 -0.99 -10.34
N GLU A 549 -36.61 0.23 -9.95
CA GLU A 549 -36.71 1.39 -10.83
C GLU A 549 -35.74 1.36 -12.00
N ALA A 550 -34.51 0.87 -11.80
CA ALA A 550 -33.56 0.70 -12.88
C ALA A 550 -34.06 -0.32 -13.93
N VAL A 551 -34.58 -1.46 -13.48
CA VAL A 551 -35.20 -2.47 -14.35
C VAL A 551 -36.46 -1.88 -15.03
N TRP A 552 -37.29 -1.13 -14.31
CA TRP A 552 -38.47 -0.48 -14.87
C TRP A 552 -38.11 0.52 -16.00
N LYS A 553 -37.16 1.42 -15.75
CA LYS A 553 -36.65 2.39 -16.72
C LYS A 553 -36.10 1.70 -17.97
N LEU A 554 -35.35 0.61 -17.80
CA LEU A 554 -34.70 -0.08 -18.91
C LEU A 554 -35.63 -1.01 -19.70
N CYS A 555 -36.52 -1.74 -19.00
CA CYS A 555 -37.32 -2.80 -19.61
C CYS A 555 -38.77 -2.43 -19.90
N TYR A 556 -39.33 -1.40 -19.24
CA TYR A 556 -40.75 -1.07 -19.34
C TYR A 556 -41.01 0.32 -19.94
N GLN A 557 -40.20 1.35 -19.68
CA GLN A 557 -40.41 2.70 -20.26
C GLN A 557 -40.08 2.80 -21.76
N ARG A 558 -39.21 1.95 -22.31
CA ARG A 558 -38.80 2.04 -23.73
C ARG A 558 -39.83 1.53 -24.74
N ASN A 559 -40.91 0.88 -24.31
CA ASN A 559 -41.88 0.25 -25.23
C ASN A 559 -43.33 0.43 -24.77
N VAL A 560 -43.87 1.65 -24.90
CA VAL A 560 -45.30 1.90 -24.69
C VAL A 560 -46.19 1.29 -25.80
N ASN A 561 -45.61 0.80 -26.91
CA ASN A 561 -46.40 0.29 -28.05
C ASN A 561 -46.13 -1.13 -28.56
N ARG A 562 -45.30 -1.97 -27.91
CA ARG A 562 -45.21 -3.42 -28.25
C ARG A 562 -44.75 -4.22 -27.04
N LEU A 563 -45.71 -4.86 -26.34
CA LEU A 563 -45.43 -5.95 -25.42
C LEU A 563 -44.78 -7.10 -26.21
N SER A 564 -43.49 -7.40 -25.97
CA SER A 564 -42.86 -8.76 -26.03
C SER A 564 -41.45 -8.91 -26.64
N GLN A 565 -40.71 -7.87 -27.08
CA GLN A 565 -39.50 -8.12 -27.92
C GLN A 565 -38.20 -7.33 -27.63
N ASP A 566 -37.92 -6.84 -26.42
CA ASP A 566 -36.52 -6.50 -26.11
C ASP A 566 -35.74 -7.78 -25.72
N LYS A 567 -34.95 -8.31 -26.66
CA LYS A 567 -34.10 -9.50 -26.46
C LYS A 567 -33.09 -9.31 -25.32
N GLU A 568 -32.71 -8.08 -25.00
CA GLU A 568 -31.71 -7.78 -23.96
C GLU A 568 -32.32 -7.89 -22.55
N CYS A 569 -33.57 -7.46 -22.33
CA CYS A 569 -34.24 -7.60 -21.02
C CYS A 569 -34.52 -9.05 -20.62
N ARG A 570 -34.62 -9.98 -21.59
CA ARG A 570 -34.68 -11.42 -21.29
C ARG A 570 -33.38 -11.97 -20.68
N ARG A 571 -32.29 -11.19 -20.67
CA ARG A 571 -30.99 -11.57 -20.10
C ARG A 571 -30.85 -11.16 -18.63
N PHE A 572 -31.75 -10.34 -18.10
CA PHE A 572 -31.85 -10.06 -16.67
C PHE A 572 -32.60 -11.20 -15.97
N THR A 573 -31.98 -11.81 -14.98
CA THR A 573 -32.60 -12.94 -14.25
C THR A 573 -32.89 -12.56 -12.81
N ILE A 574 -34.13 -12.75 -12.36
CA ILE A 574 -34.50 -12.68 -10.95
C ILE A 574 -34.56 -14.12 -10.44
N TYR A 575 -33.73 -14.41 -9.45
CA TYR A 575 -33.70 -15.71 -8.80
C TYR A 575 -34.49 -15.69 -7.50
N PRO A 576 -35.27 -16.74 -7.24
CA PRO A 576 -36.09 -16.80 -6.04
C PRO A 576 -35.20 -17.11 -4.80
N PRO A 577 -35.70 -16.85 -3.58
CA PRO A 577 -34.91 -17.00 -2.36
C PRO A 577 -34.30 -18.38 -2.18
N GLU A 578 -34.95 -19.46 -2.62
CA GLU A 578 -34.46 -20.84 -2.45
C GLU A 578 -33.13 -21.10 -3.17
N LYS A 579 -32.75 -20.23 -4.13
CA LYS A 579 -31.49 -20.35 -4.87
C LYS A 579 -30.28 -19.75 -4.15
N PHE A 580 -30.47 -18.72 -3.33
CA PHE A 580 -29.36 -18.01 -2.64
C PHE A 580 -29.53 -17.95 -1.09
N TYR A 581 -30.75 -18.12 -0.60
CA TYR A 581 -31.19 -18.02 0.79
C TYR A 581 -32.14 -19.19 1.15
N PRO A 582 -31.72 -20.46 1.02
CA PRO A 582 -32.60 -21.60 1.31
C PRO A 582 -32.86 -21.73 2.82
N ALA A 583 -33.91 -21.07 3.32
CA ALA A 583 -34.47 -21.29 4.65
C ALA A 583 -35.89 -20.68 4.76
N SER A 584 -36.94 -21.52 4.68
CA SER A 584 -38.15 -21.45 5.56
C SER A 584 -39.37 -22.21 5.02
N SER A 585 -39.49 -22.53 3.72
CA SER A 585 -40.78 -23.02 3.18
C SER A 585 -40.97 -24.56 3.21
N ASP A 586 -39.91 -25.37 3.08
CA ASP A 586 -40.06 -26.84 2.97
C ASP A 586 -39.85 -27.63 4.28
N MET A 587 -39.41 -27.00 5.37
CA MET A 587 -39.16 -27.68 6.65
C MET A 587 -40.42 -27.96 7.49
N GLN A 588 -41.59 -27.42 7.10
CA GLN A 588 -42.85 -27.60 7.84
C GLN A 588 -43.52 -28.99 7.69
N LYS A 589 -42.98 -29.90 6.87
CA LYS A 589 -43.63 -31.19 6.58
C LYS A 589 -43.20 -32.39 7.42
N VAL A 590 -42.31 -32.24 8.40
CA VAL A 590 -41.83 -33.40 9.19
C VAL A 590 -42.05 -33.18 10.68
N ARG A 591 -42.95 -33.99 11.27
CA ARG A 591 -43.28 -33.98 12.70
C ARG A 591 -42.11 -34.52 13.57
N PRO A 592 -41.97 -34.06 14.82
CA PRO A 592 -40.77 -34.28 15.62
C PRO A 592 -40.82 -35.62 16.39
N ASN A 593 -39.71 -36.36 16.37
CA ASN A 593 -39.36 -37.32 17.43
C ASN A 593 -37.83 -37.49 17.52
N GLU A 594 -37.34 -37.66 18.75
CA GLU A 594 -35.98 -37.35 19.25
C GLU A 594 -34.81 -38.25 18.78
N THR A 595 -34.94 -39.07 17.73
CA THR A 595 -33.88 -40.02 17.32
C THR A 595 -33.08 -39.65 16.08
N ARG A 596 -33.14 -38.40 15.61
CA ARG A 596 -32.64 -38.04 14.27
C ARG A 596 -31.19 -37.60 14.12
N THR A 597 -30.45 -37.22 15.16
CA THR A 597 -29.06 -36.77 14.97
C THR A 597 -28.13 -37.91 14.48
N ALA A 598 -28.44 -39.16 14.85
CA ALA A 598 -27.71 -40.35 14.40
C ALA A 598 -28.21 -40.91 13.04
N GLU A 599 -29.47 -40.67 12.67
CA GLU A 599 -30.01 -41.07 11.35
C GLU A 599 -29.74 -40.04 10.25
N MET A 600 -29.65 -38.74 10.57
CA MET A 600 -29.23 -37.69 9.62
C MET A 600 -27.76 -37.84 9.19
N LEU A 601 -26.93 -38.50 9.99
CA LEU A 601 -25.57 -38.92 9.61
C LEU A 601 -25.55 -40.11 8.63
N LYS A 602 -26.63 -40.91 8.56
CA LYS A 602 -26.75 -42.08 7.66
C LYS A 602 -27.52 -41.79 6.38
N LEU A 603 -28.46 -40.84 6.40
CA LEU A 603 -29.21 -40.39 5.22
C LEU A 603 -28.56 -39.14 4.66
N ARG A 604 -27.85 -39.25 3.53
CA ARG A 604 -27.46 -38.12 2.66
C ARG A 604 -28.72 -37.35 2.22
N MET A 605 -29.30 -36.51 3.08
CA MET A 605 -30.39 -35.62 2.69
C MET A 605 -29.80 -34.46 1.87
N PRO A 606 -30.37 -34.19 0.68
CA PRO A 606 -29.81 -33.21 -0.22
C PRO A 606 -30.09 -31.81 0.33
N ILE A 607 -29.04 -31.09 0.76
CA ILE A 607 -29.03 -29.63 0.64
C ILE A 607 -29.54 -29.35 -0.78
N GLY A 608 -30.65 -28.63 -0.92
CA GLY A 608 -31.44 -28.59 -2.16
C GLY A 608 -30.53 -28.58 -3.39
N LYS A 609 -30.65 -29.58 -4.27
CA LYS A 609 -29.66 -29.94 -5.32
C LYS A 609 -29.23 -28.76 -6.23
N ASN A 610 -29.89 -27.62 -6.15
CA ASN A 610 -29.73 -26.45 -7.00
C ASN A 610 -29.38 -25.14 -6.25
N ALA A 611 -29.16 -25.16 -4.93
CA ALA A 611 -28.80 -23.96 -4.17
C ALA A 611 -27.35 -23.52 -4.45
N MET A 612 -27.15 -22.23 -4.68
CA MET A 612 -25.85 -21.63 -5.01
C MET A 612 -25.13 -21.08 -3.78
N THR A 613 -25.89 -20.56 -2.82
CA THR A 613 -25.35 -20.08 -1.55
C THR A 613 -26.26 -20.48 -0.39
N ILE A 614 -25.70 -20.52 0.84
CA ILE A 614 -26.46 -20.56 2.10
C ILE A 614 -26.10 -19.31 2.90
N HIS A 615 -27.11 -18.59 3.35
CA HIS A 615 -26.96 -17.38 4.15
C HIS A 615 -27.36 -17.63 5.61
N TYR A 616 -26.62 -17.05 6.55
CA TYR A 616 -26.97 -17.09 7.97
C TYR A 616 -27.62 -15.78 8.41
N SER A 617 -28.89 -15.84 8.79
CA SER A 617 -29.64 -14.70 9.33
C SER A 617 -29.46 -14.61 10.84
N ASN A 618 -28.96 -13.48 11.35
CA ASN A 618 -28.85 -13.21 12.80
C ASN A 618 -30.07 -12.44 13.35
N ASN A 619 -31.21 -12.46 12.64
CA ASN A 619 -32.31 -11.56 12.96
C ASN A 619 -33.15 -12.11 14.14
N PRO A 620 -33.20 -11.46 15.31
CA PRO A 620 -33.85 -11.98 16.51
C PRO A 620 -35.39 -11.89 16.49
N ILE A 621 -36.00 -11.65 15.32
CA ILE A 621 -37.43 -11.37 15.16
C ILE A 621 -38.23 -12.63 14.79
N ASP A 622 -37.58 -13.74 14.38
CA ASP A 622 -38.30 -14.95 14.01
C ASP A 622 -38.52 -15.88 15.22
N TYR A 623 -39.74 -15.85 15.76
CA TYR A 623 -40.17 -16.48 17.02
C TYR A 623 -40.23 -18.03 17.00
N ASN A 624 -39.47 -18.69 16.12
CA ASN A 624 -39.52 -20.14 15.95
C ASN A 624 -38.15 -20.79 16.20
N ARG A 625 -37.89 -21.17 17.46
CA ARG A 625 -36.60 -21.74 17.92
C ARG A 625 -36.14 -22.97 17.13
N ASP A 626 -37.06 -23.75 16.58
CA ASP A 626 -36.75 -24.98 15.84
C ASP A 626 -36.19 -24.68 14.43
N VAL A 627 -36.66 -23.61 13.77
CA VAL A 627 -36.17 -23.19 12.43
C VAL A 627 -34.74 -22.64 12.52
N ASP A 628 -34.42 -21.96 13.61
CA ASP A 628 -33.10 -21.36 13.86
C ASP A 628 -32.03 -22.42 14.16
N ALA A 629 -32.42 -23.52 14.80
CA ALA A 629 -31.57 -24.69 15.04
C ALA A 629 -31.22 -25.43 13.73
N ASP A 630 -32.20 -25.63 12.85
CA ASP A 630 -32.03 -26.30 11.56
C ASP A 630 -31.20 -25.47 10.56
N ASN A 631 -31.40 -24.14 10.51
CA ASN A 631 -30.58 -23.22 9.73
C ASN A 631 -29.12 -23.21 10.20
N THR A 632 -28.92 -23.21 11.52
CA THR A 632 -27.59 -23.31 12.13
C THR A 632 -26.92 -24.64 11.81
N ALA A 633 -27.66 -25.75 11.79
CA ALA A 633 -27.14 -27.06 11.42
C ALA A 633 -26.72 -27.12 9.94
N ALA A 634 -27.58 -26.64 9.02
CA ALA A 634 -27.29 -26.59 7.60
C ALA A 634 -26.08 -25.70 7.29
N TYR A 635 -25.99 -24.51 7.92
CA TYR A 635 -24.84 -23.62 7.79
C TYR A 635 -23.54 -24.28 8.28
N LYS A 636 -23.56 -24.94 9.45
CA LYS A 636 -22.40 -25.66 9.99
C LYS A 636 -21.95 -26.82 9.08
N MET A 637 -22.89 -27.55 8.48
CA MET A 637 -22.58 -28.59 7.51
C MET A 637 -21.93 -28.02 6.25
N ALA A 638 -22.48 -26.93 5.70
CA ALA A 638 -21.91 -26.25 4.55
C ALA A 638 -20.52 -25.67 4.84
N ALA A 639 -20.32 -25.08 6.02
CA ALA A 639 -19.03 -24.54 6.47
C ALA A 639 -17.95 -25.62 6.56
N ARG A 640 -18.27 -26.79 7.16
CA ARG A 640 -17.39 -27.97 7.20
C ARG A 640 -16.97 -28.39 5.80
N GLN A 641 -17.92 -28.43 4.87
CA GLN A 641 -17.69 -28.97 3.55
C GLN A 641 -16.94 -28.00 2.65
N HIS A 642 -17.24 -26.70 2.70
CA HIS A 642 -16.77 -25.70 1.74
C HIS A 642 -15.69 -24.76 2.29
N CYS A 643 -15.49 -24.67 3.60
CA CYS A 643 -14.49 -23.79 4.25
C CYS A 643 -13.49 -24.56 5.15
N PRO A 644 -12.80 -25.60 4.66
CA PRO A 644 -12.03 -26.51 5.51
C PRO A 644 -10.87 -25.81 6.20
N LYS A 645 -10.17 -24.83 5.59
CA LYS A 645 -9.04 -24.18 6.26
C LYS A 645 -9.48 -23.26 7.39
N ILE A 646 -10.62 -22.58 7.25
CA ILE A 646 -11.19 -21.76 8.33
C ILE A 646 -11.90 -22.62 9.38
N TYR A 647 -12.50 -23.74 8.98
CA TYR A 647 -13.22 -24.65 9.87
C TYR A 647 -12.28 -25.57 10.67
N ASP A 648 -11.23 -26.13 10.04
CA ASP A 648 -10.30 -27.10 10.63
C ASP A 648 -9.12 -26.45 11.39
N THR A 649 -8.82 -25.17 11.14
CA THR A 649 -7.91 -24.45 12.03
C THR A 649 -8.57 -24.32 13.41
N ARG A 650 -7.76 -24.27 14.48
CA ARG A 650 -8.16 -23.93 15.86
C ARG A 650 -8.68 -22.48 15.98
N ILE A 651 -9.46 -22.02 15.00
CA ILE A 651 -10.14 -20.72 14.86
C ILE A 651 -11.64 -20.98 14.62
N GLY A 652 -12.03 -22.07 13.93
CA GLY A 652 -13.41 -22.54 13.83
C GLY A 652 -13.95 -23.17 15.13
N GLN A 653 -13.08 -23.79 15.93
CA GLN A 653 -13.42 -24.20 17.30
C GLN A 653 -13.59 -23.01 18.25
N LEU A 654 -13.06 -21.82 17.90
CA LEU A 654 -13.24 -20.62 18.73
C LEU A 654 -14.66 -20.07 18.67
N SER A 655 -15.52 -20.32 17.67
CA SER A 655 -16.89 -19.80 17.74
C SER A 655 -17.80 -20.64 18.65
N THR A 656 -17.58 -21.95 18.74
CA THR A 656 -18.23 -22.82 19.74
C THR A 656 -17.58 -22.67 21.12
N LEU A 657 -16.27 -22.37 21.19
CA LEU A 657 -15.64 -21.94 22.44
C LEU A 657 -16.01 -20.52 22.84
N ASP A 658 -16.27 -19.56 21.95
CA ASP A 658 -16.63 -18.17 22.28
C ASP A 658 -18.05 -18.10 22.86
N ALA A 659 -18.98 -18.94 22.36
CA ALA A 659 -20.27 -19.17 23.01
C ALA A 659 -20.16 -19.89 24.36
N ALA A 660 -19.14 -20.75 24.55
CA ALA A 660 -18.83 -21.41 25.82
C ALA A 660 -17.86 -20.59 26.74
N MET A 661 -17.24 -19.52 26.22
CA MET A 661 -16.28 -18.64 26.90
C MET A 661 -16.92 -17.30 27.27
N ALA A 662 -18.02 -16.93 26.63
CA ALA A 662 -18.97 -15.95 27.19
C ALA A 662 -19.52 -16.40 28.56
N GLN A 663 -19.30 -17.66 28.96
CA GLN A 663 -19.54 -18.19 30.31
C GLN A 663 -18.30 -18.26 31.21
N ARG A 664 -17.12 -17.72 30.81
CA ARG A 664 -15.88 -17.87 31.58
C ARG A 664 -15.33 -16.53 32.07
N ILE A 665 -15.20 -16.42 33.39
CA ILE A 665 -14.44 -15.39 34.11
C ILE A 665 -13.03 -15.15 33.52
N PHE A 666 -12.43 -14.00 33.79
CA PHE A 666 -11.01 -13.75 33.46
C PHE A 666 -10.10 -14.71 34.24
N LYS A 667 -9.08 -15.23 33.55
CA LYS A 667 -8.13 -16.18 34.16
C LYS A 667 -7.11 -15.46 35.03
N GLY A 668 -6.54 -14.38 34.49
CA GLY A 668 -5.49 -13.54 35.05
C GLY A 668 -4.24 -14.29 35.54
N HIS A 669 -3.26 -13.52 35.99
CA HIS A 669 -2.08 -14.03 36.70
C HIS A 669 -2.19 -13.66 38.16
N ASN A 670 -2.11 -14.65 39.04
CA ASN A 670 -2.15 -14.42 40.49
C ASN A 670 -0.82 -13.89 40.99
N ASP A 671 -0.86 -12.90 41.88
CA ASP A 671 0.32 -12.42 42.60
C ASP A 671 0.41 -13.03 44.02
N HIS A 672 1.54 -12.81 44.68
CA HIS A 672 1.82 -13.35 46.02
C HIS A 672 0.89 -12.78 47.11
N TYR A 673 0.23 -11.64 46.85
CA TYR A 673 -0.70 -10.99 47.78
C TYR A 673 -2.15 -11.40 47.52
N ASN A 674 -2.39 -12.48 46.77
CA ASN A 674 -3.73 -12.93 46.35
C ASN A 674 -4.48 -11.88 45.52
N GLY A 675 -3.76 -11.00 44.83
CA GLY A 675 -4.30 -10.21 43.73
C GLY A 675 -4.26 -10.99 42.41
N ILE A 676 -4.90 -10.42 41.40
CA ILE A 676 -4.97 -10.98 40.05
C ILE A 676 -4.79 -9.89 39.01
N THR A 677 -3.94 -10.16 38.02
CA THR A 677 -3.66 -9.23 36.92
C THR A 677 -4.19 -9.76 35.61
N ILE A 678 -5.01 -8.96 34.95
CA ILE A 678 -5.60 -9.24 33.65
C ILE A 678 -4.85 -8.39 32.63
N ASP A 679 -4.32 -9.05 31.61
CA ASP A 679 -3.71 -8.38 30.47
C ASP A 679 -4.70 -8.36 29.31
N SER A 680 -5.06 -7.17 28.86
CA SER A 680 -6.06 -6.99 27.79
C SER A 680 -5.64 -7.64 26.46
N VAL A 681 -4.35 -7.83 26.20
CA VAL A 681 -3.87 -8.52 24.99
C VAL A 681 -4.00 -10.04 25.14
N GLU A 682 -3.70 -10.57 26.33
CA GLU A 682 -3.79 -12.01 26.60
C GLU A 682 -5.23 -12.50 26.70
N GLU A 683 -6.13 -11.67 27.21
CA GLU A 683 -7.53 -12.01 27.47
C GLU A 683 -8.53 -11.15 26.68
N ALA A 684 -8.14 -10.70 25.49
CA ALA A 684 -8.94 -9.86 24.60
C ALA A 684 -10.35 -10.45 24.34
N CYS A 685 -11.37 -9.58 24.46
CA CYS A 685 -12.77 -9.89 24.18
C CYS A 685 -13.53 -8.62 23.77
N ASP A 686 -14.64 -8.79 23.04
CA ASP A 686 -15.50 -7.69 22.61
C ASP A 686 -16.12 -6.94 23.80
N ASN A 687 -16.37 -5.64 23.67
CA ASN A 687 -16.95 -4.80 24.74
C ASN A 687 -18.26 -5.32 25.33
N LYS A 688 -19.14 -5.88 24.49
CA LYS A 688 -20.42 -6.43 24.95
C LYS A 688 -20.22 -7.63 25.86
N ILE A 689 -19.18 -8.42 25.60
CA ILE A 689 -18.79 -9.58 26.40
C ILE A 689 -17.98 -9.13 27.61
N PHE A 690 -17.08 -8.16 27.43
CA PHE A 690 -16.20 -7.62 28.46
C PHE A 690 -16.98 -7.16 29.69
N ALA A 691 -18.05 -6.37 29.51
CA ALA A 691 -18.84 -5.86 30.62
C ALA A 691 -19.47 -7.00 31.46
N GLN A 692 -20.07 -8.00 30.80
CA GLN A 692 -20.65 -9.14 31.49
C GLN A 692 -19.57 -10.02 32.14
N ARG A 693 -18.48 -10.30 31.42
CA ARG A 693 -17.34 -11.08 31.91
C ARG A 693 -16.68 -10.42 33.12
N LEU A 694 -16.53 -9.10 33.10
CA LEU A 694 -16.01 -8.31 34.21
C LEU A 694 -16.92 -8.45 35.44
N LYS A 695 -18.24 -8.33 35.25
CA LYS A 695 -19.22 -8.52 36.33
C LYS A 695 -19.11 -9.91 36.95
N ASP A 696 -19.16 -10.96 36.13
CA ASP A 696 -19.09 -12.34 36.60
C ASP A 696 -17.74 -12.63 37.28
N SER A 697 -16.65 -12.07 36.76
CA SER A 697 -15.32 -12.21 37.36
C SER A 697 -15.21 -11.49 38.69
N LEU A 698 -15.76 -10.28 38.82
CA LEU A 698 -15.78 -9.55 40.09
C LEU A 698 -16.59 -10.29 41.15
N GLU A 699 -17.74 -10.88 40.80
CA GLU A 699 -18.52 -11.72 41.71
C GLU A 699 -17.73 -12.95 42.16
N GLN A 700 -17.06 -13.63 41.23
CA GLN A 700 -16.22 -14.78 41.56
C GLN A 700 -15.01 -14.39 42.42
N TRP A 701 -14.27 -13.36 42.05
CA TRP A 701 -13.07 -12.92 42.77
C TRP A 701 -13.41 -12.41 44.17
N THR A 702 -14.59 -11.84 44.36
CA THR A 702 -15.10 -11.50 45.70
C THR A 702 -15.33 -12.76 46.54
N ARG A 703 -15.94 -13.82 45.97
CA ARG A 703 -16.10 -15.12 46.66
C ARG A 703 -14.76 -15.80 46.95
N ASP A 704 -13.81 -15.71 46.03
CA ASP A 704 -12.47 -16.25 46.15
C ASP A 704 -11.57 -15.40 47.07
N LYS A 705 -12.11 -14.33 47.67
CA LYS A 705 -11.41 -13.38 48.55
C LYS A 705 -10.12 -12.84 47.92
N LYS A 706 -10.16 -12.57 46.60
CA LYS A 706 -9.07 -11.86 45.91
C LYS A 706 -8.97 -10.45 46.45
N ARG A 707 -7.74 -9.94 46.56
CA ARG A 707 -7.48 -8.62 47.16
C ARG A 707 -7.50 -7.51 46.12
N THR A 708 -6.47 -7.45 45.28
CA THR A 708 -6.36 -6.44 44.23
C THR A 708 -6.64 -7.03 42.85
N ILE A 709 -7.52 -6.40 42.10
CA ILE A 709 -7.76 -6.73 40.70
C ILE A 709 -7.03 -5.69 39.85
N TRP A 710 -6.12 -6.12 38.99
CA TRP A 710 -5.35 -5.27 38.10
C TRP A 710 -5.78 -5.50 36.66
N PHE A 711 -5.89 -4.42 35.89
CA PHE A 711 -6.09 -4.46 34.44
C PHE A 711 -4.97 -3.68 33.74
N ARG A 712 -4.16 -4.40 32.97
CA ARG A 712 -3.25 -3.81 31.99
C ARG A 712 -4.00 -3.64 30.67
N VAL A 713 -4.47 -2.42 30.43
CA VAL A 713 -5.22 -2.09 29.22
C VAL A 713 -4.28 -1.45 28.19
N HIS A 714 -3.99 -2.19 27.13
CA HIS A 714 -3.16 -1.71 26.03
C HIS A 714 -3.96 -0.77 25.11
N ILE A 715 -3.27 0.08 24.33
CA ILE A 715 -3.89 1.05 23.39
C ILE A 715 -5.06 0.44 22.57
N PRO A 716 -4.94 -0.78 22.00
CA PRO A 716 -6.00 -1.36 21.17
C PRO A 716 -7.31 -1.70 21.91
N HIS A 717 -7.29 -1.71 23.25
CA HIS A 717 -8.43 -2.08 24.10
C HIS A 717 -8.82 -0.92 25.04
N THR A 718 -8.47 0.32 24.68
CA THR A 718 -8.73 1.53 25.51
C THR A 718 -10.21 1.73 25.81
N GLU A 719 -11.10 1.17 24.99
CA GLU A 719 -12.54 1.11 25.22
C GLU A 719 -12.95 0.32 26.48
N TRP A 720 -12.06 -0.48 27.08
CA TRP A 720 -12.29 -1.12 28.38
C TRP A 720 -12.17 -0.13 29.54
N VAL A 721 -11.43 0.97 29.37
CA VAL A 721 -11.16 1.94 30.43
C VAL A 721 -12.45 2.54 30.99
N PRO A 722 -13.38 3.10 30.18
CA PRO A 722 -14.64 3.63 30.71
C PRO A 722 -15.47 2.59 31.47
N ILE A 723 -15.44 1.34 31.02
CA ILE A 723 -16.20 0.24 31.64
C ILE A 723 -15.58 -0.13 32.99
N LEU A 724 -14.25 -0.25 33.05
CA LEU A 724 -13.51 -0.50 34.29
C LEU A 724 -13.71 0.63 35.30
N THR A 725 -13.58 1.89 34.89
CA THR A 725 -13.81 3.03 35.78
C THR A 725 -15.27 3.09 36.26
N GLY A 726 -16.23 2.72 35.40
CA GLY A 726 -17.64 2.57 35.79
C GLY A 726 -17.88 1.46 36.83
N HIS A 727 -16.95 0.51 36.96
CA HIS A 727 -16.95 -0.54 37.98
C HIS A 727 -15.94 -0.26 39.11
N GLY A 728 -15.59 1.00 39.37
CA GLY A 728 -14.78 1.39 40.52
C GLY A 728 -13.30 1.05 40.43
N PHE A 729 -12.78 0.77 39.23
CA PHE A 729 -11.34 0.73 39.01
C PHE A 729 -10.78 2.15 38.91
N ILE A 730 -9.59 2.37 39.47
CA ILE A 730 -8.87 3.65 39.41
C ILE A 730 -7.53 3.47 38.71
N PHE A 731 -7.01 4.55 38.12
CA PHE A 731 -5.72 4.54 37.46
C PHE A 731 -4.58 4.38 38.47
N HIS A 732 -3.64 3.48 38.20
CA HIS A 732 -2.40 3.35 38.94
C HIS A 732 -1.24 4.06 38.24
N HIS A 733 -1.03 3.73 36.96
CA HIS A 733 -0.01 4.36 36.10
C HIS A 733 -0.29 4.13 34.62
N ALA A 734 0.42 4.85 33.76
CA ALA A 734 0.45 4.60 32.34
C ALA A 734 1.89 4.51 31.83
N LYS A 735 2.08 3.77 30.75
CA LYS A 735 3.26 3.80 29.88
C LYS A 735 2.79 4.13 28.46
N GLU A 736 3.72 4.33 27.53
CA GLU A 736 3.39 4.67 26.14
C GLU A 736 2.38 3.70 25.50
N GLU A 737 2.43 2.41 25.85
CA GLU A 737 1.62 1.37 25.20
C GLU A 737 0.37 0.92 25.99
N TYR A 738 0.27 1.27 27.27
CA TYR A 738 -0.81 0.78 28.13
C TYR A 738 -1.11 1.70 29.32
N VAL A 739 -2.32 1.56 29.86
CA VAL A 739 -2.72 2.08 31.16
C VAL A 739 -2.99 0.92 32.13
N MET A 740 -2.47 1.04 33.35
CA MET A 740 -2.71 0.11 34.45
C MET A 740 -3.81 0.67 35.35
N LEU A 741 -4.89 -0.07 35.49
CA LEU A 741 -5.97 0.21 36.43
C LEU A 741 -6.00 -0.85 37.53
N TYR A 742 -6.51 -0.48 38.70
CA TYR A 742 -6.74 -1.44 39.76
C TYR A 742 -8.02 -1.17 40.55
N ARG A 743 -8.53 -2.21 41.19
CA ARG A 743 -9.61 -2.15 42.18
C ARG A 743 -9.25 -3.00 43.39
N TRP A 744 -9.41 -2.42 44.58
CA TRP A 744 -9.32 -3.14 45.85
C TRP A 744 -10.70 -3.72 46.20
N LEU A 745 -10.78 -5.03 46.46
CA LEU A 745 -12.04 -5.70 46.82
C LEU A 745 -12.32 -5.81 48.32
N PRO A 746 -11.33 -6.01 49.22
CA PRO A 746 -11.60 -6.12 50.65
C PRO A 746 -12.28 -4.85 51.21
N THR A 747 -13.29 -5.07 52.04
CA THR A 747 -14.08 -3.99 52.68
C THR A 747 -13.80 -3.87 54.18
N ASP A 748 -13.09 -4.83 54.75
CA ASP A 748 -12.73 -4.95 56.17
C ASP A 748 -11.31 -4.47 56.49
N GLU A 749 -10.53 -4.09 55.48
CA GLU A 749 -9.17 -3.56 55.62
C GLU A 749 -8.90 -2.39 54.65
N GLU A 750 -7.97 -1.51 55.03
CA GLU A 750 -7.52 -0.42 54.17
C GLU A 750 -6.72 -0.92 52.97
N CYS A 751 -6.89 -0.26 51.82
CA CYS A 751 -6.15 -0.57 50.61
C CYS A 751 -4.65 -0.28 50.81
N ASN A 752 -3.82 -1.32 50.77
CA ASN A 752 -2.37 -1.22 50.96
C ASN A 752 -1.56 -1.24 49.64
N VAL A 753 -2.23 -1.03 48.50
CA VAL A 753 -1.59 -0.91 47.19
C VAL A 753 -0.70 0.34 47.18
N PRO A 754 0.62 0.21 46.99
CA PRO A 754 1.51 1.37 46.91
C PRO A 754 1.11 2.25 45.73
N LYS A 755 1.25 3.57 45.89
CA LYS A 755 1.12 4.50 44.76
C LYS A 755 2.28 4.28 43.78
N TYR A 756 2.04 4.58 42.50
CA TYR A 756 3.08 4.51 41.49
C TYR A 756 4.23 5.49 41.75
N ALA A 757 5.36 5.28 41.06
CA ALA A 757 6.53 6.15 41.14
C ALA A 757 6.14 7.62 40.90
N HIS A 758 6.50 8.47 41.85
CA HIS A 758 6.10 9.89 41.94
C HIS A 758 7.29 10.80 42.25
N THR A 759 8.50 10.29 42.05
CA THR A 759 9.75 10.99 42.35
C THR A 759 10.61 11.04 41.10
N PHE A 760 10.92 12.23 40.63
CA PHE A 760 11.92 12.45 39.59
C PHE A 760 13.32 12.25 40.18
N LEU A 761 14.21 11.65 39.41
CA LEU A 761 15.61 11.49 39.77
C LEU A 761 16.45 12.27 38.78
N GLY A 762 17.15 13.29 39.27
CA GLY A 762 18.13 14.04 38.49
C GLY A 762 19.54 13.86 39.05
N VAL A 763 20.53 14.18 38.23
CA VAL A 763 21.94 14.18 38.63
C VAL A 763 22.63 15.45 38.16
N GLY A 764 23.46 16.03 39.03
CA GLY A 764 24.36 17.13 38.74
C GLY A 764 25.80 16.68 38.85
N ALA A 765 26.62 17.02 37.87
CA ALA A 765 28.01 16.64 37.81
C ALA A 765 28.93 17.78 38.26
N PHE A 766 29.58 17.58 39.39
CA PHE A 766 30.70 18.40 39.82
C PHE A 766 31.98 17.89 39.14
N VAL A 767 32.25 18.41 37.94
CA VAL A 767 33.46 18.07 37.17
C VAL A 767 34.58 19.01 37.60
N PHE A 768 35.58 18.47 38.32
CA PHE A 768 36.67 19.28 38.89
C PHE A 768 37.99 19.03 38.17
N ASN A 769 38.59 20.09 37.65
CA ASN A 769 39.96 20.09 37.17
C ASN A 769 40.90 20.35 38.35
N LYS A 770 41.57 19.29 38.83
CA LYS A 770 42.52 19.37 39.95
C LYS A 770 43.72 20.26 39.65
N ASP A 771 44.17 20.31 38.39
CA ASP A 771 45.38 21.03 38.00
C ASP A 771 45.19 22.56 38.01
N THR A 772 43.96 23.01 37.68
CA THR A 772 43.65 24.45 37.59
C THR A 772 42.76 24.96 38.74
N GLY A 773 42.15 24.07 39.52
CA GLY A 773 41.17 24.44 40.54
C GLY A 773 39.85 24.95 39.97
N GLU A 774 39.54 24.60 38.73
CA GLU A 774 38.33 25.03 38.02
C GLU A 774 37.27 23.93 37.98
N ILE A 775 36.01 24.35 37.89
CA ILE A 775 34.86 23.48 37.71
C ILE A 775 34.18 23.77 36.38
N LEU A 776 33.59 22.74 35.78
CA LEU A 776 32.79 22.88 34.57
C LEU A 776 31.40 23.39 34.92
N VAL A 777 30.97 24.48 34.29
CA VAL A 777 29.67 25.10 34.53
C VAL A 777 28.97 25.46 33.23
N ILE A 778 27.64 25.44 33.27
CA ILE A 778 26.77 25.74 32.14
C ILE A 778 25.72 26.80 32.49
N LYS A 779 25.17 27.42 31.44
CA LYS A 779 23.91 28.16 31.45
C LYS A 779 22.97 27.58 30.41
N GLU A 780 21.74 27.30 30.82
CA GLU A 780 20.69 26.89 29.90
C GLU A 780 20.27 28.05 28.99
N ARG A 781 19.77 27.70 27.80
CA ARG A 781 19.22 28.66 26.84
C ARG A 781 17.80 29.07 27.17
N TYR A 782 16.99 28.13 27.65
CA TYR A 782 15.54 28.31 27.87
C TYR A 782 15.20 28.27 29.36
N ALA A 783 15.93 29.03 30.18
CA ALA A 783 15.70 29.08 31.62
C ALA A 783 14.43 29.90 31.96
N SER A 784 13.62 29.42 32.91
CA SER A 784 12.43 30.11 33.42
C SER A 784 12.74 31.29 34.36
N THR A 785 13.98 31.37 34.85
CA THR A 785 14.52 32.48 35.64
C THR A 785 15.77 33.04 34.95
N LYS A 786 16.21 34.24 35.34
CA LYS A 786 17.41 34.88 34.77
C LYS A 786 18.58 33.89 34.78
N ALA A 787 19.21 33.67 33.62
CA ALA A 787 20.18 32.60 33.39
C ALA A 787 21.20 32.52 34.53
N SER A 788 21.19 31.40 35.27
CA SER A 788 22.07 31.17 36.40
C SER A 788 23.11 30.10 36.04
N TRP A 789 24.37 30.34 36.42
CA TRP A 789 25.42 29.34 36.28
C TRP A 789 25.12 28.16 37.20
N LYS A 790 25.16 26.96 36.65
CA LYS A 790 24.91 25.70 37.38
C LYS A 790 25.88 24.62 36.93
N LEU A 791 25.88 23.52 37.69
CA LEU A 791 26.57 22.29 37.30
C LEU A 791 25.88 21.67 36.07
N PRO A 792 26.63 21.06 35.14
CA PRO A 792 26.03 20.24 34.08
C PRO A 792 25.29 19.05 34.66
N GLY A 793 24.19 18.65 34.03
CA GLY A 793 23.37 17.57 34.56
C GLY A 793 21.89 17.63 34.17
N GLY A 794 21.23 16.49 34.26
CA GLY A 794 19.86 16.31 33.81
C GLY A 794 19.16 15.14 34.47
N TYR A 795 18.15 14.63 33.77
CA TYR A 795 17.29 13.55 34.25
C TYR A 795 17.99 12.19 34.11
N VAL A 796 17.82 11.32 35.11
CA VAL A 796 18.29 9.94 35.04
C VAL A 796 17.24 9.10 34.33
N GLU A 797 17.58 8.57 33.15
CA GLU A 797 16.62 7.87 32.30
C GLU A 797 16.16 6.53 32.91
N PRO A 798 14.95 6.03 32.58
CA PRO A 798 14.47 4.75 33.09
C PRO A 798 15.43 3.59 32.78
N GLY A 799 15.97 2.96 33.82
CA GLY A 799 16.94 1.86 33.71
C GLY A 799 18.40 2.30 33.62
N GLU A 800 18.68 3.60 33.68
CA GLU A 800 20.02 4.17 33.69
C GLU A 800 20.61 4.23 35.11
N ASN A 801 21.90 3.92 35.27
CA ASN A 801 22.61 4.13 36.53
C ASN A 801 22.97 5.61 36.71
N ILE A 802 22.96 6.11 37.95
CA ILE A 802 23.26 7.52 38.27
C ILE A 802 24.65 7.95 37.74
N GLU A 803 25.66 7.08 37.85
CA GLU A 803 26.99 7.35 37.29
C GLU A 803 26.99 7.50 35.77
N THR A 804 26.19 6.69 35.08
CA THR A 804 26.08 6.71 33.62
C THR A 804 25.41 8.00 33.17
N ALA A 805 24.30 8.36 33.83
CA ALA A 805 23.60 9.60 33.58
C ALA A 805 24.51 10.82 33.78
N ALA A 806 25.29 10.86 34.88
CA ALA A 806 26.20 11.97 35.14
C ALA A 806 27.26 12.12 34.04
N LYS A 807 27.86 11.01 33.58
CA LYS A 807 28.84 11.03 32.48
C LYS A 807 28.20 11.42 31.15
N ARG A 808 26.99 10.92 30.86
CA ARG A 808 26.23 11.22 29.65
C ARG A 808 25.88 12.71 29.57
N GLU A 809 25.27 13.26 30.61
CA GLU A 809 24.84 14.66 30.65
C GLU A 809 26.02 15.62 30.46
N VAL A 810 27.15 15.37 31.12
CA VAL A 810 28.37 16.17 30.93
C VAL A 810 28.81 16.13 29.46
N LEU A 811 28.87 14.94 28.86
CA LEU A 811 29.28 14.79 27.47
C LEU A 811 28.30 15.48 26.50
N GLU A 812 27.00 15.30 26.70
CA GLU A 812 25.94 15.85 25.85
C GLU A 812 25.91 17.37 25.89
N GLU A 813 26.02 17.98 27.08
CA GLU A 813 25.92 19.42 27.26
C GLU A 813 27.21 20.17 26.87
N THR A 814 28.37 19.56 27.08
CA THR A 814 29.66 20.27 27.08
C THR A 814 30.74 19.68 26.16
N GLY A 815 30.56 18.45 25.67
CA GLY A 815 31.60 17.70 24.93
C GLY A 815 32.71 17.13 25.81
N ILE A 816 32.67 17.31 27.13
CA ILE A 816 33.68 16.81 28.06
C ILE A 816 33.40 15.34 28.41
N GLN A 817 34.40 14.49 28.21
CA GLN A 817 34.46 13.15 28.75
C GLN A 817 35.00 13.24 30.18
N ALA A 818 34.33 12.61 31.13
CA ALA A 818 34.70 12.67 32.54
C ALA A 818 34.50 11.31 33.21
N ASP A 819 35.32 10.99 34.21
CA ASP A 819 35.22 9.76 34.98
C ASP A 819 34.47 9.98 36.28
N PHE A 820 33.43 9.19 36.50
CA PHE A 820 32.70 9.12 37.75
C PHE A 820 33.60 8.58 38.87
N LYS A 821 33.56 9.25 40.02
CA LYS A 821 34.30 8.84 41.22
C LYS A 821 33.36 8.38 42.34
N CYS A 822 32.40 9.23 42.72
CA CYS A 822 31.44 8.93 43.77
C CYS A 822 30.25 9.90 43.74
N LEU A 823 29.19 9.57 44.48
CA LEU A 823 28.16 10.54 44.86
C LEU A 823 28.58 11.27 46.14
N ILE A 824 28.23 12.55 46.23
CA ILE A 824 28.63 13.44 47.32
C ILE A 824 27.46 13.69 48.25
N SER A 825 26.36 14.15 47.68
CA SER A 825 25.18 14.59 48.40
C SER A 825 23.97 14.49 47.49
N PHE A 826 22.78 14.65 48.07
CA PHE A 826 21.56 14.75 47.32
C PHE A 826 20.65 15.80 47.94
N ARG A 827 19.80 16.36 47.10
CA ARG A 827 18.73 17.26 47.49
C ARG A 827 17.41 16.56 47.26
N HIS A 828 16.47 16.70 48.19
CA HIS A 828 15.10 16.24 48.04
C HIS A 828 14.16 17.45 48.13
N GLY A 829 13.23 17.56 47.19
CA GLY A 829 12.22 18.61 47.16
C GLY A 829 10.85 18.07 46.75
N HIS A 830 9.79 18.79 47.12
CA HIS A 830 8.39 18.44 46.83
C HIS A 830 7.75 19.49 45.92
N ASP A 831 6.60 19.14 45.32
CA ASP A 831 5.77 20.01 44.48
C ASP A 831 6.50 20.60 43.25
N TYR A 832 7.33 19.77 42.60
CA TYR A 832 7.98 20.08 41.32
C TYR A 832 7.03 19.78 40.13
N SER A 833 7.60 19.38 38.98
CA SER A 833 6.86 19.00 37.78
C SER A 833 5.74 18.01 38.11
N PHE A 834 4.51 18.34 37.67
CA PHE A 834 3.31 17.52 37.87
C PHE A 834 2.99 17.19 39.35
N GLY A 835 3.43 18.02 40.31
CA GLY A 835 3.21 17.79 41.74
C GLY A 835 4.03 16.64 42.32
N CYS A 836 5.06 16.18 41.60
CA CYS A 836 5.95 15.11 42.04
C CYS A 836 7.08 15.65 42.91
N SER A 837 7.70 14.74 43.68
CA SER A 837 8.94 15.04 44.39
C SER A 837 10.14 14.93 43.43
N ASP A 838 11.26 15.57 43.77
CA ASP A 838 12.51 15.55 43.02
C ASP A 838 13.65 15.17 43.94
N ILE A 839 14.42 14.14 43.57
CA ILE A 839 15.70 13.82 44.17
C ILE A 839 16.78 14.19 43.17
N TYR A 840 17.65 15.13 43.54
CA TYR A 840 18.76 15.58 42.72
C TYR A 840 20.09 15.18 43.36
N MET A 841 20.78 14.23 42.74
CA MET A 841 22.04 13.66 43.22
C MET A 841 23.23 14.47 42.71
N ILE A 842 24.28 14.64 43.51
CA ILE A 842 25.53 15.29 43.09
C ILE A 842 26.62 14.25 42.93
N ALA A 843 27.14 14.13 41.71
CA ALA A 843 28.24 13.25 41.35
C ALA A 843 29.56 14.04 41.28
N TYR A 844 30.62 13.47 41.84
CA TYR A 844 31.99 13.94 41.64
C TYR A 844 32.59 13.27 40.40
N LEU A 845 33.07 14.08 39.45
CA LEU A 845 33.75 13.58 38.25
C LEU A 845 35.10 14.28 38.03
N THR A 846 36.03 13.56 37.40
CA THR A 846 37.30 14.12 36.91
C THR A 846 37.31 14.17 35.38
N PRO A 847 37.67 15.28 34.74
CA PRO A 847 37.71 15.39 33.29
C PRO A 847 38.82 14.52 32.67
N GLN A 848 38.58 13.99 31.48
CA GLN A 848 39.57 13.33 30.62
C GLN A 848 40.09 14.25 29.52
N ASN A 849 39.28 15.22 29.10
CA ASN A 849 39.61 16.27 28.15
C ASN A 849 39.11 17.63 28.67
N PHE A 850 39.59 18.71 28.05
CA PHE A 850 39.31 20.08 28.52
C PHE A 850 38.69 20.98 27.45
N GLU A 851 38.65 20.55 26.18
CA GLU A 851 38.05 21.29 25.08
C GLU A 851 36.52 21.20 25.14
N ILE A 852 35.88 22.38 25.25
CA ILE A 852 34.42 22.49 25.36
C ILE A 852 33.80 22.56 23.95
N ASP A 853 32.89 21.64 23.67
CA ASP A 853 31.97 21.68 22.53
C ASP A 853 30.52 21.67 23.04
N LYS A 854 30.00 22.87 23.32
CA LYS A 854 28.70 23.02 23.99
C LYS A 854 27.52 22.64 23.09
N CYS A 855 26.50 22.01 23.67
CA CYS A 855 25.26 21.71 22.97
C CYS A 855 24.58 22.97 22.43
N LYS A 856 24.48 23.07 21.10
CA LYS A 856 23.86 24.22 20.42
C LYS A 856 22.34 24.27 20.56
N ARG A 857 21.68 23.25 21.11
CA ARG A 857 20.22 23.24 21.30
C ARG A 857 19.83 23.79 22.68
N GLU A 858 20.46 23.27 23.73
CA GLU A 858 20.05 23.49 25.13
C GLU A 858 20.90 24.51 25.87
N ILE A 859 22.18 24.65 25.51
CA ILE A 859 23.15 25.43 26.27
C ILE A 859 23.42 26.80 25.62
N SER A 860 23.31 27.87 26.41
CA SER A 860 23.67 29.23 26.02
C SER A 860 25.17 29.45 26.19
N GLU A 861 25.71 29.18 27.38
CA GLU A 861 27.12 29.34 27.72
C GLU A 861 27.67 28.10 28.47
N CYS A 862 28.94 27.78 28.27
CA CYS A 862 29.66 26.74 29.01
C CYS A 862 31.12 27.19 29.18
N LYS A 863 31.67 27.07 30.38
CA LYS A 863 33.07 27.41 30.65
C LYS A 863 33.64 26.63 31.84
N TRP A 864 34.97 26.56 31.88
CA TRP A 864 35.70 26.31 33.12
C TRP A 864 35.68 27.58 33.97
N MET A 865 35.25 27.47 35.22
CA MET A 865 35.13 28.58 36.17
C MET A 865 35.91 28.23 37.44
N LYS A 866 36.75 29.15 37.94
CA LYS A 866 37.44 28.93 39.21
C LYS A 866 36.43 28.68 40.33
N LEU A 867 36.71 27.71 41.19
CA LEU A 867 35.79 27.36 42.28
C LEU A 867 35.49 28.56 43.20
N SER A 868 36.49 29.38 43.50
CA SER A 868 36.31 30.62 44.27
C SER A 868 35.41 31.64 43.57
N GLU A 869 35.51 31.76 42.24
CA GLU A 869 34.63 32.60 41.41
C GLU A 869 33.20 32.08 41.50
N PHE A 870 32.98 30.77 41.31
CA PHE A 870 31.64 30.16 41.37
C PHE A 870 30.94 30.41 42.71
N MET A 871 31.67 30.30 43.83
CA MET A 871 31.12 30.55 45.16
C MET A 871 30.69 32.01 45.37
N GLN A 872 31.37 32.95 44.73
CA GLN A 872 31.11 34.39 44.87
C GLN A 872 30.22 34.95 43.76
N HIS A 873 30.03 34.23 42.65
CA HIS A 873 29.34 34.72 41.47
C HIS A 873 27.88 35.10 41.78
N PRO A 874 27.40 36.28 41.37
CA PRO A 874 26.04 36.76 41.68
C PRO A 874 24.95 35.95 40.95
N GLU A 875 25.27 35.40 39.78
CA GLU A 875 24.36 34.57 38.99
C GLU A 875 24.41 33.07 39.34
N VAL A 876 25.03 32.67 40.47
CA VAL A 876 24.97 31.28 40.96
C VAL A 876 23.95 31.21 42.10
N HIS A 877 22.96 30.34 41.96
CA HIS A 877 21.92 30.16 42.99
C HIS A 877 22.50 29.61 44.30
N ALA A 878 21.96 30.04 45.44
CA ALA A 878 22.43 29.64 46.78
C ALA A 878 22.53 28.11 46.95
N ASN A 879 21.55 27.36 46.43
CA ASN A 879 21.59 25.89 46.46
C ASN A 879 22.81 25.30 45.75
N ASN A 880 23.20 25.81 44.58
CA ASN A 880 24.39 25.34 43.88
C ASN A 880 25.67 25.66 44.65
N LYS A 881 25.72 26.80 45.34
CA LYS A 881 26.82 27.15 46.25
C LYS A 881 26.90 26.17 47.42
N THR A 882 25.76 25.83 48.04
CA THR A 882 25.72 24.83 49.12
C THR A 882 26.22 23.47 48.66
N LEU A 883 25.82 23.01 47.47
CA LEU A 883 26.26 21.73 46.90
C LEU A 883 27.76 21.74 46.59
N ALA A 884 28.29 22.85 46.08
CA ALA A 884 29.73 23.04 45.90
C ALA A 884 30.49 23.03 47.23
N THR A 885 29.99 23.71 48.28
CA THR A 885 30.59 23.64 49.63
C THR A 885 30.65 22.20 50.15
N LYS A 886 29.58 21.41 49.98
CA LYS A 886 29.58 20.01 50.40
C LYS A 886 30.54 19.14 49.60
N THR A 887 30.76 19.48 48.34
CA THR A 887 31.80 18.85 47.52
C THR A 887 33.21 19.20 47.99
N ILE A 888 33.43 20.44 48.43
CA ILE A 888 34.71 20.85 49.04
C ILE A 888 34.95 20.11 50.35
N ASP A 889 33.93 20.01 51.21
CA ASP A 889 34.00 19.24 52.46
C ASP A 889 34.37 17.77 52.15
N PHE A 890 33.77 17.18 51.11
CA PHE A 890 34.15 15.86 50.61
C PHE A 890 35.63 15.80 50.20
N LEU A 891 36.12 16.73 49.36
CA LEU A 891 37.52 16.73 48.90
C LEU A 891 38.52 16.80 50.06
N ARG A 892 38.16 17.45 51.18
CA ARG A 892 39.00 17.53 52.39
C ARG A 892 39.04 16.22 53.20
N HIS A 893 37.90 15.54 53.33
CA HIS A 893 37.78 14.36 54.19
C HIS A 893 37.87 13.03 53.42
N GLN A 894 37.82 13.07 52.09
CA GLN A 894 37.90 11.94 51.17
C GLN A 894 36.83 10.85 51.38
N MET A 895 35.69 11.19 52.03
CA MET A 895 34.60 10.26 52.34
C MET A 895 33.41 10.48 51.40
N GLY A 896 33.19 9.56 50.45
CA GLY A 896 32.15 9.68 49.43
C GLY A 896 31.26 8.43 49.35
N MET A 897 30.10 8.55 48.71
CA MET A 897 29.23 7.41 48.42
C MET A 897 29.71 6.72 47.14
N VAL A 898 30.47 5.63 47.29
CA VAL A 898 30.94 4.81 46.17
C VAL A 898 29.88 3.78 45.78
N VAL A 899 29.90 3.35 44.53
CA VAL A 899 28.96 2.36 44.01
C VAL A 899 29.59 0.97 43.95
N ASN A 900 28.92 0.01 44.57
CA ASN A 900 29.28 -1.39 44.54
C ASN A 900 28.22 -2.19 43.79
N TYR A 901 28.66 -2.97 42.81
CA TYR A 901 27.79 -3.80 41.98
C TYR A 901 27.58 -5.17 42.62
N GLY A 902 26.32 -5.58 42.76
CA GLY A 902 25.94 -6.86 43.34
C GLY A 902 24.77 -7.52 42.63
N ILE A 903 24.40 -8.70 43.12
CA ILE A 903 23.22 -9.44 42.66
C ILE A 903 22.25 -9.55 43.84
N HIS A 904 21.01 -9.09 43.65
CA HIS A 904 20.00 -9.17 44.70
C HIS A 904 19.71 -10.65 45.04
N PRO A 905 19.75 -11.04 46.32
CA PRO A 905 19.71 -12.45 46.72
C PRO A 905 18.42 -13.17 46.31
N LEU A 906 17.27 -12.48 46.35
CA LEU A 906 15.96 -13.03 45.97
C LEU A 906 15.65 -12.90 44.47
N THR A 907 15.71 -11.70 43.89
CA THR A 907 15.30 -11.46 42.50
C THR A 907 16.34 -11.88 41.46
N LYS A 908 17.59 -12.14 41.89
CA LYS A 908 18.75 -12.44 41.01
C LYS A 908 19.07 -11.36 39.98
N LYS A 909 18.52 -10.15 40.16
CA LYS A 909 18.81 -8.99 39.31
C LYS A 909 20.05 -8.26 39.80
N GLN A 910 20.77 -7.62 38.89
CA GLN A 910 21.87 -6.72 39.23
C GLN A 910 21.33 -5.53 40.03
N ILE A 911 22.08 -5.15 41.07
CA ILE A 911 21.80 -3.99 41.92
C ILE A 911 23.06 -3.19 42.12
N CYS A 912 22.88 -1.91 42.40
CA CYS A 912 23.93 -1.00 42.84
C CYS A 912 23.69 -0.69 44.32
N VAL A 913 24.72 -0.87 45.15
CA VAL A 913 24.70 -0.47 46.55
C VAL A 913 25.63 0.72 46.71
N TYR A 914 25.10 1.84 47.18
CA TYR A 914 25.90 3.01 47.50
C TYR A 914 26.28 2.98 48.98
N SER A 915 27.57 2.95 49.27
CA SER A 915 28.13 2.93 50.62
C SER A 915 29.07 4.11 50.80
N VAL A 916 29.06 4.69 52.01
CA VAL A 916 30.05 5.70 52.37
C VAL A 916 31.37 4.99 52.65
N GLU A 917 32.38 5.27 51.85
CA GLU A 917 33.71 4.68 51.97
C GLU A 917 34.78 5.77 51.86
N ASN A 918 35.97 5.47 52.39
CA ASN A 918 37.13 6.30 52.10
C ASN A 918 37.48 6.10 50.62
N THR A 919 37.51 7.19 49.88
CA THR A 919 37.69 7.14 48.43
C THR A 919 39.15 6.99 48.01
N ASP A 920 40.14 7.19 48.89
CA ASP A 920 41.61 7.06 48.66
C ASP A 920 42.00 6.96 47.18
N ILE A 921 41.63 8.01 46.42
CA ILE A 921 42.03 8.15 45.02
C ILE A 921 43.40 8.79 45.08
N GLY A 922 44.45 7.96 45.16
CA GLY A 922 45.86 8.27 44.91
C GLY A 922 46.29 9.73 45.06
N ASP A 923 47.00 9.97 46.17
CA ASP A 923 47.96 11.04 46.47
C ASP A 923 47.54 12.53 46.42
N THR A 924 47.72 13.11 47.62
CA THR A 924 48.12 14.47 47.99
C THR A 924 47.07 15.55 48.23
N SER A 925 47.18 16.10 49.45
CA SER A 925 46.46 17.16 50.15
C SER A 925 46.19 18.42 49.34
N VAL A 926 44.97 18.95 49.48
CA VAL A 926 44.63 20.34 49.16
C VAL A 926 44.75 21.15 50.46
N GLU A 927 45.74 22.03 50.57
CA GLU A 927 45.76 23.12 51.56
C GLU A 927 44.72 24.19 51.21
#